data_AF-A0A2V6P0U2-F1
#
_entry.id   AF-A0A2V6P0U2-F1
#
_cell.length_a   1.000
_cell.length_b   1.000
_cell.length_c   1.000
_cell.angle_alpha   90.00
_cell.angle_beta   90.00
_cell.angle_gamma   90.00
#
_symmetry.space_group_name_H-M   'P 1'
#
loop_
_entity.id
_entity.type
_entity.pdbx_description
1 polymer ?
#
loop_
_entity_poly.entity_id
_entity_poly.type
_entity_poly.pdbx_seq_one_letter_code
_entity_poly.pdbx_strand_id
1 'polypeptide(L)'
;MSAEVKKEIELEIAYVLFVDIVGYSKLVTSEQRRLLELLNQIVRESEHFRLAEAKHRLLTVPTGDGMALVFYNTPEAPVECALEVSSAASEHPELKLRMGIHSGPVSGVVDVSGRANIAGAGINIAQRVMDCGDPGHVLISKHMAEDLEQYGQWKRCLHDLGECEVKHGVRVSVVNLYTEDLGNPEVPRKFRHARQEAALPVLTEKRTGSRSWIVATAAVVLIAGLGIGGFLLSRRSVPAGSNRQTVRSETQVGETGRPSSALPAPAAAPEKSIAVLPFENLSDEKQNAFFTDGVQDEILTDLAKIADLKVISRSSVMQYKSGVARDLRKIGQELGVAHLLEGSVQRAANRVRVNAQLIDARNDAHLWAQTYDRDLADVFAIQSEIAKAIADQLQAKLSPSEINAIERAPTADVTAFDLYTQAKSLLLNISFSAKNLSNMLQAVDLLEKAVARDSSFFQAYCLLASAHDSIYFLGNEHTPARLAAAEAAIESASRMRPDAGETHLARAENLYRGYRDYDGALAELDIAGRTLPNDSRIPQLAGYIVRRRGNQEEGLQYLLRSLELDPRNFLTLQQTALSYQILRRYAEMARVLDRGLAIKPDDVETRAARAVVELDWKADTRPVHQLMEELRARDPAALKRVADTWFTCALAERDPVAAEAAISALGESPYDYNQGAIYFNHLVLEGLIARMMNDEAKARAAFSAARPEQEKVVQAQPNHGPALCVLALIDAALGRKAEALSEARRAVELLPVEKDAFNGPQMIEMLAMAAAWLGEKDLACQQLSIEMRLPGIVSYGQLKLMPYWDPLRGDPRFEKIVASLAPKL
;
A
#
# COMPACT_ATOMS: atom_id res chain seq x y z
N MET A 1 -36.45 18.99 11.61
CA MET A 1 -35.93 17.69 11.14
C MET A 1 -37.06 16.68 11.27
N SER A 2 -37.78 16.41 10.18
CA SER A 2 -38.97 15.53 10.22
C SER A 2 -38.56 14.07 10.40
N ALA A 3 -39.44 13.29 10.99
CA ALA A 3 -39.26 11.89 11.33
C ALA A 3 -39.10 10.94 10.11
N GLU A 4 -39.04 11.46 8.88
CA GLU A 4 -39.01 10.67 7.63
C GLU A 4 -37.60 10.22 7.21
N VAL A 5 -36.53 10.96 7.57
CA VAL A 5 -35.14 10.54 7.28
C VAL A 5 -34.73 9.29 8.07
N LYS A 6 -35.49 8.92 9.12
CA LYS A 6 -35.21 7.73 9.93
C LYS A 6 -35.55 6.39 9.25
N LYS A 7 -36.09 6.39 8.01
CA LYS A 7 -36.32 5.16 7.22
C LYS A 7 -35.20 4.82 6.21
N GLU A 8 -34.24 5.70 5.96
CA GLU A 8 -33.25 5.53 4.87
C GLU A 8 -31.93 4.86 5.29
N ILE A 9 -31.99 3.67 5.90
CA ILE A 9 -30.84 2.74 6.02
C ILE A 9 -31.25 1.30 5.63
N GLU A 10 -32.36 1.11 4.92
CA GLU A 10 -32.70 -0.19 4.31
C GLU A 10 -32.17 -0.28 2.88
N LEU A 11 -31.68 -1.45 2.49
CA LEU A 11 -31.27 -1.76 1.13
C LEU A 11 -32.54 -1.93 0.28
N GLU A 12 -32.80 -1.03 -0.65
CA GLU A 12 -33.93 -1.12 -1.59
C GLU A 12 -33.42 -1.29 -3.03
N ILE A 13 -34.19 -1.97 -3.89
CA ILE A 13 -33.96 -1.94 -5.33
C ILE A 13 -34.44 -0.60 -5.87
N ALA A 14 -33.56 0.12 -6.55
CA ALA A 14 -33.90 1.39 -7.20
C ALA A 14 -33.39 1.42 -8.64
N TYR A 15 -33.94 2.36 -9.41
CA TYR A 15 -33.61 2.60 -10.80
C TYR A 15 -32.80 3.89 -10.90
N VAL A 16 -31.52 3.76 -11.25
CA VAL A 16 -30.56 4.87 -11.23
C VAL A 16 -30.32 5.36 -12.64
N LEU A 17 -30.55 6.65 -12.88
CA LEU A 17 -30.12 7.39 -14.07
C LEU A 17 -28.91 8.24 -13.72
N PHE A 18 -27.76 7.96 -14.33
CA PHE A 18 -26.62 8.86 -14.34
C PHE A 18 -26.64 9.77 -15.56
N VAL A 19 -26.31 11.03 -15.35
CA VAL A 19 -26.17 12.06 -16.39
C VAL A 19 -24.85 12.78 -16.18
N ASP A 20 -24.01 12.84 -17.21
CA ASP A 20 -22.68 13.43 -17.16
C ASP A 20 -22.39 14.31 -18.40
N ILE A 21 -21.67 15.42 -18.19
CA ILE A 21 -21.26 16.34 -19.26
C ILE A 21 -19.91 15.86 -19.83
N VAL A 22 -19.92 15.38 -21.08
CA VAL A 22 -18.71 14.84 -21.71
C VAL A 22 -17.66 15.92 -21.91
N GLY A 23 -16.48 15.71 -21.32
CA GLY A 23 -15.35 16.62 -21.44
C GLY A 23 -15.41 17.82 -20.52
N TYR A 24 -16.29 17.81 -19.50
CA TYR A 24 -16.45 18.87 -18.50
C TYR A 24 -15.13 19.39 -17.93
N SER A 25 -14.22 18.49 -17.53
CA SER A 25 -12.93 18.83 -16.93
C SER A 25 -11.95 19.55 -17.88
N LYS A 26 -12.23 19.57 -19.19
CA LYS A 26 -11.42 20.30 -20.19
C LYS A 26 -11.90 21.73 -20.43
N LEU A 27 -13.07 22.09 -19.90
CA LEU A 27 -13.66 23.42 -20.03
C LEU A 27 -13.07 24.38 -18.99
N VAL A 28 -13.10 25.68 -19.28
CA VAL A 28 -12.74 26.70 -18.29
C VAL A 28 -13.83 26.81 -17.21
N THR A 29 -13.46 27.23 -15.99
CA THR A 29 -14.35 27.21 -14.81
C THR A 29 -15.67 27.96 -15.02
N SER A 30 -15.68 29.04 -15.80
CA SER A 30 -16.91 29.80 -16.13
C SER A 30 -17.88 28.99 -17.00
N GLU A 31 -17.36 28.24 -17.96
CA GLU A 31 -18.16 27.37 -18.83
C GLU A 31 -18.66 26.14 -18.07
N GLN A 32 -17.81 25.54 -17.23
CA GLN A 32 -18.16 24.44 -16.32
C GLN A 32 -19.37 24.81 -15.46
N ARG A 33 -19.37 25.99 -14.84
CA ARG A 33 -20.48 26.47 -14.02
C ARG A 33 -21.75 26.67 -14.83
N ARG A 34 -21.66 27.35 -15.99
CA ARG A 34 -22.81 27.62 -16.86
C ARG A 34 -23.49 26.34 -17.35
N LEU A 35 -22.70 25.35 -17.81
CA LEU A 35 -23.27 24.10 -18.33
C LEU A 35 -23.89 23.23 -17.23
N LEU A 36 -23.30 23.23 -16.04
CA LEU A 36 -23.88 22.51 -14.90
C LEU A 36 -25.18 23.18 -14.40
N GLU A 37 -25.25 24.52 -14.40
CA GLU A 37 -26.48 25.26 -14.09
C GLU A 37 -27.58 24.96 -15.12
N LEU A 38 -27.23 24.95 -16.42
CA LEU A 38 -28.16 24.59 -17.51
C LEU A 38 -28.66 23.13 -17.38
N LEU A 39 -27.77 22.18 -17.11
CA LEU A 39 -28.15 20.78 -16.90
C LEU A 39 -29.12 20.62 -15.72
N ASN A 40 -28.83 21.29 -14.59
CA ASN A 40 -29.73 21.26 -13.43
C ASN A 40 -31.11 21.84 -13.75
N GLN A 41 -31.20 22.88 -14.58
CA GLN A 41 -32.47 23.44 -15.01
C GLN A 41 -33.25 22.44 -15.87
N ILE A 42 -32.62 21.88 -16.91
CA ILE A 42 -33.24 20.91 -17.82
C ILE A 42 -33.78 19.69 -17.03
N VAL A 43 -32.97 19.14 -16.12
CA VAL A 43 -33.38 17.99 -15.32
C VAL A 43 -34.58 18.30 -14.43
N ARG A 44 -34.59 19.47 -13.76
CA ARG A 44 -35.71 19.89 -12.89
C ARG A 44 -36.99 20.19 -13.65
N GLU A 45 -36.89 20.58 -14.92
CA GLU A 45 -38.03 20.87 -15.78
C GLU A 45 -38.63 19.61 -16.43
N SER A 46 -37.91 18.48 -16.39
CA SER A 46 -38.39 17.19 -16.89
C SER A 46 -39.61 16.70 -16.09
N GLU A 47 -40.60 16.14 -16.78
CA GLU A 47 -41.87 15.73 -16.20
C GLU A 47 -41.66 14.58 -15.19
N HIS A 48 -40.87 13.59 -15.58
CA HIS A 48 -40.64 12.41 -14.75
C HIS A 48 -39.79 12.71 -13.51
N PHE A 49 -38.90 13.71 -13.56
CA PHE A 49 -38.23 14.22 -12.35
C PHE A 49 -39.26 14.84 -11.40
N ARG A 50 -40.10 15.78 -11.87
CA ARG A 50 -41.10 16.46 -11.03
C ARG A 50 -42.11 15.49 -10.43
N LEU A 51 -42.55 14.49 -11.19
CA LEU A 51 -43.47 13.46 -10.70
C LEU A 51 -42.85 12.59 -9.60
N ALA A 52 -41.57 12.23 -9.73
CA ALA A 52 -40.88 11.43 -8.72
C ALA A 52 -40.52 12.27 -7.47
N GLU A 53 -40.15 13.53 -7.65
CA GLU A 53 -39.90 14.50 -6.58
C GLU A 53 -41.17 14.78 -5.76
N ALA A 54 -42.31 15.05 -6.42
CA ALA A 54 -43.60 15.30 -5.76
C ALA A 54 -44.12 14.11 -4.95
N LYS A 55 -43.69 12.89 -5.29
CA LYS A 55 -44.02 11.65 -4.55
C LYS A 55 -43.02 11.33 -3.44
N HIS A 56 -42.01 12.17 -3.21
CA HIS A 56 -40.89 11.90 -2.28
C HIS A 56 -40.22 10.54 -2.53
N ARG A 57 -40.13 10.10 -3.80
CA ARG A 57 -39.53 8.83 -4.23
C ARG A 57 -38.41 9.04 -5.25
N LEU A 58 -37.66 10.14 -5.06
CA LEU A 58 -36.50 10.53 -5.87
C LEU A 58 -35.39 11.02 -4.95
N LEU A 59 -34.19 10.46 -5.10
CA LEU A 59 -32.96 11.00 -4.50
C LEU A 59 -32.06 11.56 -5.60
N THR A 60 -31.48 12.74 -5.36
CA THR A 60 -30.59 13.42 -6.30
C THR A 60 -29.19 13.53 -5.70
N VAL A 61 -28.18 13.03 -6.42
CA VAL A 61 -26.79 12.98 -5.95
C VAL A 61 -25.89 13.71 -6.95
N PRO A 62 -25.26 14.85 -6.58
CA PRO A 62 -24.36 15.57 -7.47
C PRO A 62 -23.01 14.83 -7.62
N THR A 63 -22.48 14.74 -8.84
CA THR A 63 -21.22 14.02 -9.15
C THR A 63 -20.05 14.94 -9.51
N GLY A 64 -20.29 16.26 -9.53
CA GLY A 64 -19.32 17.30 -9.88
C GLY A 64 -19.46 17.79 -11.33
N ASP A 65 -19.46 16.85 -12.28
CA ASP A 65 -19.65 17.04 -13.73
C ASP A 65 -21.08 16.70 -14.21
N GLY A 66 -21.94 16.27 -13.29
CA GLY A 66 -23.32 15.89 -13.56
C GLY A 66 -24.07 15.49 -12.29
N MET A 67 -24.96 14.50 -12.41
CA MET A 67 -25.76 13.99 -11.29
C MET A 67 -26.22 12.55 -11.50
N ALA A 68 -26.54 11.88 -10.39
CA ALA A 68 -27.32 10.65 -10.37
C ALA A 68 -28.72 10.93 -9.82
N LEU A 69 -29.72 10.39 -10.51
CA LEU A 69 -31.14 10.46 -10.16
C LEU A 69 -31.60 9.04 -9.82
N VAL A 70 -32.04 8.84 -8.57
CA VAL A 70 -32.42 7.52 -8.07
C VAL A 70 -33.92 7.47 -7.90
N PHE A 71 -34.57 6.77 -8.81
CA PHE A 71 -36.02 6.59 -8.85
C PHE A 71 -36.39 5.32 -8.11
N TYR A 72 -37.41 5.41 -7.27
CA TYR A 72 -37.93 4.26 -6.53
C TYR A 72 -39.37 3.91 -6.93
N ASN A 73 -39.86 4.39 -8.07
CA ASN A 73 -41.23 4.19 -8.53
C ASN A 73 -41.34 3.04 -9.54
N THR A 74 -40.82 3.20 -10.76
CA THR A 74 -40.98 2.28 -11.89
C THR A 74 -39.70 2.21 -12.72
N PRO A 75 -39.44 1.10 -13.42
CA PRO A 75 -38.31 0.97 -14.34
C PRO A 75 -38.36 1.96 -15.51
N GLU A 76 -39.55 2.42 -15.90
CA GLU A 76 -39.75 3.34 -17.02
C GLU A 76 -39.38 4.79 -16.66
N ALA A 77 -39.52 5.20 -15.39
CA ALA A 77 -39.32 6.59 -14.97
C ALA A 77 -37.93 7.17 -15.31
N PRO A 78 -36.79 6.50 -15.04
CA PRO A 78 -35.48 7.01 -15.46
C PRO A 78 -35.30 7.00 -16.98
N VAL A 79 -35.97 6.11 -17.70
CA VAL A 79 -35.88 6.03 -19.17
C VAL A 79 -36.56 7.22 -19.81
N GLU A 80 -37.80 7.50 -19.38
CA GLU A 80 -38.57 8.67 -19.83
C GLU A 80 -37.85 9.97 -19.46
N CYS A 81 -37.36 10.08 -18.21
CA CYS A 81 -36.56 11.22 -17.77
C CYS A 81 -35.31 11.42 -18.64
N ALA A 82 -34.61 10.35 -19.02
CA ALA A 82 -33.44 10.44 -19.90
C ALA A 82 -33.80 10.94 -21.31
N LEU A 83 -34.95 10.54 -21.86
CA LEU A 83 -35.42 11.00 -23.18
C LEU A 83 -35.88 12.46 -23.13
N GLU A 84 -36.57 12.88 -22.06
CA GLU A 84 -36.94 14.29 -21.83
C GLU A 84 -35.70 15.18 -21.73
N VAL A 85 -34.70 14.76 -20.95
CA VAL A 85 -33.41 15.45 -20.83
C VAL A 85 -32.67 15.47 -22.17
N SER A 86 -32.68 14.37 -22.93
CA SER A 86 -32.06 14.32 -24.26
C SER A 86 -32.73 15.28 -25.24
N SER A 87 -34.06 15.36 -25.21
CA SER A 87 -34.85 16.25 -26.06
C SER A 87 -34.53 17.72 -25.76
N ALA A 88 -34.60 18.12 -24.50
CA ALA A 88 -34.26 19.49 -24.08
C ALA A 88 -32.79 19.83 -24.35
N ALA A 89 -31.86 18.89 -24.12
CA ALA A 89 -30.44 19.09 -24.42
C ALA A 89 -30.16 19.26 -25.93
N SER A 90 -31.02 18.75 -26.82
CA SER A 90 -30.87 18.91 -28.27
C SER A 90 -31.00 20.38 -28.74
N GLU A 91 -31.70 21.22 -27.97
CA GLU A 91 -31.80 22.66 -28.20
C GLU A 91 -30.52 23.42 -27.77
N HIS A 92 -29.59 22.74 -27.08
CA HIS A 92 -28.35 23.29 -26.54
C HIS A 92 -27.13 22.49 -27.01
N PRO A 93 -26.63 22.69 -28.25
CA PRO A 93 -25.52 21.92 -28.82
C PRO A 93 -24.21 21.96 -28.02
N GLU A 94 -24.04 22.97 -27.14
CA GLU A 94 -22.94 23.07 -26.19
C GLU A 94 -23.01 22.02 -25.06
N LEU A 95 -24.19 21.50 -24.74
CA LEU A 95 -24.43 20.58 -23.63
C LEU A 95 -24.33 19.12 -24.13
N LYS A 96 -23.10 18.61 -24.19
CA LYS A 96 -22.81 17.25 -24.65
C LYS A 96 -22.99 16.24 -23.52
N LEU A 97 -24.17 15.66 -23.39
CA LEU A 97 -24.48 14.69 -22.34
C LEU A 97 -24.15 13.25 -22.75
N ARG A 98 -23.87 12.41 -21.76
CA ARG A 98 -23.97 10.94 -21.85
C ARG A 98 -24.73 10.43 -20.63
N MET A 99 -25.54 9.40 -20.82
CA MET A 99 -26.42 8.87 -19.77
C MET A 99 -26.29 7.36 -19.63
N GLY A 100 -26.48 6.86 -18.41
CA GLY A 100 -26.46 5.44 -18.10
C GLY A 100 -27.52 5.05 -17.08
N ILE A 101 -28.24 3.96 -17.35
CA ILE A 101 -29.38 3.52 -16.57
C ILE A 101 -29.20 2.07 -16.11
N HIS A 102 -29.47 1.81 -14.83
CA HIS A 102 -29.47 0.47 -14.27
C HIS A 102 -30.44 0.33 -13.08
N SER A 103 -30.97 -0.88 -12.89
CA SER A 103 -31.77 -1.29 -11.73
C SER A 103 -30.92 -2.15 -10.80
N GLY A 104 -30.86 -1.83 -9.51
CA GLY A 104 -30.13 -2.65 -8.55
C GLY A 104 -30.20 -2.15 -7.11
N PRO A 105 -29.61 -2.90 -6.17
CA PRO A 105 -29.68 -2.55 -4.75
C PRO A 105 -28.87 -1.29 -4.43
N VAL A 106 -29.53 -0.38 -3.72
CA VAL A 106 -28.99 0.88 -3.22
C VAL A 106 -29.41 1.09 -1.76
N SER A 107 -28.60 1.82 -1.00
CA SER A 107 -28.83 2.14 0.39
C SER A 107 -28.60 3.63 0.62
N GLY A 108 -29.56 4.30 1.26
CA GLY A 108 -29.42 5.68 1.69
C GLY A 108 -28.29 5.82 2.73
N VAL A 109 -27.46 6.82 2.58
CA VAL A 109 -26.41 7.18 3.55
C VAL A 109 -26.42 8.69 3.76
N VAL A 110 -26.07 9.14 4.96
CA VAL A 110 -25.88 10.57 5.22
C VAL A 110 -24.39 10.85 5.12
N ASP A 111 -24.00 11.77 4.24
CA ASP A 111 -22.59 12.15 4.09
C ASP A 111 -22.09 13.04 5.24
N VAL A 112 -20.78 13.30 5.27
CA VAL A 112 -20.13 14.15 6.28
C VAL A 112 -20.65 15.59 6.31
N SER A 113 -21.36 16.02 5.27
CA SER A 113 -21.99 17.35 5.17
C SER A 113 -23.45 17.34 5.66
N GLY A 114 -23.95 16.19 6.14
CA GLY A 114 -25.31 16.03 6.63
C GLY A 114 -26.35 15.92 5.52
N ARG A 115 -25.94 15.67 4.27
CA ARG A 115 -26.85 15.52 3.12
C ARG A 115 -27.15 14.06 2.85
N ALA A 116 -28.37 13.78 2.42
CA ALA A 116 -28.76 12.46 1.94
C ALA A 116 -27.97 12.12 0.67
N ASN A 117 -27.38 10.94 0.65
CA ASN A 117 -26.53 10.40 -0.40
C ASN A 117 -26.81 8.89 -0.51
N ILE A 118 -26.15 8.19 -1.41
CA ILE A 118 -26.45 6.78 -1.68
C ILE A 118 -25.20 5.95 -1.93
N ALA A 119 -25.22 4.72 -1.43
CA ALA A 119 -24.19 3.72 -1.67
C ALA A 119 -24.85 2.42 -2.14
N GLY A 120 -24.19 1.65 -3.01
CA GLY A 120 -24.73 0.36 -3.44
C GLY A 120 -24.17 -0.16 -4.75
N ALA A 121 -24.49 -1.40 -5.10
CA ALA A 121 -24.11 -1.97 -6.39
C ALA A 121 -24.86 -1.29 -7.54
N GLY A 122 -26.13 -0.91 -7.33
CA GLY A 122 -26.97 -0.27 -8.34
C GLY A 122 -26.37 1.02 -8.90
N ILE A 123 -25.96 1.94 -8.02
CA ILE A 123 -25.32 3.20 -8.42
C ILE A 123 -23.98 2.96 -9.14
N ASN A 124 -23.17 2.02 -8.66
CA ASN A 124 -21.87 1.71 -9.27
C ASN A 124 -21.99 1.13 -10.70
N ILE A 125 -23.00 0.29 -10.96
CA ILE A 125 -23.21 -0.28 -12.30
C ILE A 125 -23.82 0.76 -13.24
N ALA A 126 -24.76 1.60 -12.79
CA ALA A 126 -25.33 2.68 -13.61
C ALA A 126 -24.23 3.64 -14.12
N GLN A 127 -23.29 4.01 -13.24
CA GLN A 127 -22.13 4.82 -13.63
C GLN A 127 -21.25 4.10 -14.69
N ARG A 128 -21.02 2.79 -14.53
CA ARG A 128 -20.22 2.00 -15.48
C ARG A 128 -20.89 1.86 -16.84
N VAL A 129 -22.21 1.71 -16.85
CA VAL A 129 -23.02 1.70 -18.08
C VAL A 129 -22.90 3.05 -18.79
N MET A 130 -23.06 4.17 -18.07
CA MET A 130 -22.86 5.52 -18.62
C MET A 130 -21.45 5.70 -19.20
N ASP A 131 -20.42 5.23 -18.50
CA ASP A 131 -19.02 5.35 -18.91
C ASP A 131 -18.70 4.63 -20.23
N CYS A 132 -19.59 3.76 -20.70
CA CYS A 132 -19.46 3.11 -22.01
C CYS A 132 -19.89 4.03 -23.17
N GLY A 133 -20.59 5.12 -22.90
CA GLY A 133 -21.19 6.00 -23.89
C GLY A 133 -20.30 7.16 -24.31
N ASP A 134 -20.43 7.53 -25.59
CA ASP A 134 -19.96 8.79 -26.15
C ASP A 134 -21.06 9.87 -26.02
N PRO A 135 -20.80 11.16 -26.35
CA PRO A 135 -21.85 12.20 -26.36
C PRO A 135 -23.12 11.77 -27.12
N GLY A 136 -24.27 12.06 -26.54
CA GLY A 136 -25.61 11.76 -27.04
C GLY A 136 -26.12 10.36 -26.73
N HIS A 137 -25.32 9.47 -26.14
CA HIS A 137 -25.79 8.11 -25.81
C HIS A 137 -26.63 8.08 -24.54
N VAL A 138 -27.71 7.30 -24.59
CA VAL A 138 -28.45 6.82 -23.42
C VAL A 138 -28.25 5.30 -23.36
N LEU A 139 -27.46 4.84 -22.40
CA LEU A 139 -27.10 3.42 -22.28
C LEU A 139 -27.84 2.77 -21.12
N ILE A 140 -28.27 1.52 -21.31
CA ILE A 140 -29.01 0.75 -20.31
C ILE A 140 -28.27 -0.57 -20.06
N SER A 141 -28.17 -1.00 -18.80
CA SER A 141 -27.69 -2.35 -18.49
C SER A 141 -28.60 -3.40 -19.11
N LYS A 142 -28.03 -4.50 -19.63
CA LYS A 142 -28.83 -5.59 -20.23
C LYS A 142 -29.94 -6.11 -19.31
N HIS A 143 -29.64 -6.27 -18.02
CA HIS A 143 -30.62 -6.68 -17.02
C HIS A 143 -31.88 -5.79 -17.01
N MET A 144 -31.70 -4.47 -16.98
CA MET A 144 -32.83 -3.54 -17.00
C MET A 144 -33.50 -3.45 -18.38
N ALA A 145 -32.75 -3.62 -19.47
CA ALA A 145 -33.31 -3.66 -20.81
C ALA A 145 -34.26 -4.86 -20.99
N GLU A 146 -33.90 -6.03 -20.45
CA GLU A 146 -34.73 -7.23 -20.46
C GLU A 146 -36.06 -7.03 -19.71
N ASP A 147 -36.04 -6.28 -18.60
CA ASP A 147 -37.25 -5.89 -17.88
C ASP A 147 -38.11 -4.90 -18.70
N LEU A 148 -37.49 -3.92 -19.36
CA LEU A 148 -38.18 -2.92 -20.19
C LEU A 148 -38.81 -3.53 -21.45
N GLU A 149 -38.21 -4.58 -22.02
CA GLU A 149 -38.78 -5.29 -23.18
C GLU A 149 -40.18 -5.87 -22.89
N GLN A 150 -40.51 -6.15 -21.63
CA GLN A 150 -41.83 -6.64 -21.22
C GLN A 150 -42.94 -5.59 -21.41
N TYR A 151 -42.58 -4.30 -21.46
CA TYR A 151 -43.52 -3.19 -21.61
C TYR A 151 -43.86 -2.89 -23.08
N GLY A 152 -43.38 -3.69 -24.04
CA GLY A 152 -43.77 -3.69 -25.45
C GLY A 152 -43.35 -2.47 -26.27
N GLN A 153 -43.58 -1.26 -25.76
CA GLN A 153 -43.25 0.02 -26.38
C GLN A 153 -41.74 0.26 -26.49
N TRP A 154 -40.97 -0.18 -25.50
CA TRP A 154 -39.51 0.02 -25.47
C TRP A 154 -38.73 -0.89 -26.40
N LYS A 155 -39.29 -2.04 -26.80
CA LYS A 155 -38.58 -3.05 -27.58
C LYS A 155 -38.02 -2.52 -28.91
N ARG A 156 -38.66 -1.52 -29.51
CA ARG A 156 -38.21 -0.91 -30.78
C ARG A 156 -37.06 0.09 -30.60
N CYS A 157 -36.81 0.55 -29.39
CA CYS A 157 -35.83 1.58 -29.04
C CYS A 157 -34.56 0.98 -28.40
N LEU A 158 -34.55 -0.32 -28.12
CA LEU A 158 -33.48 -1.03 -27.42
C LEU A 158 -32.58 -1.79 -28.41
N HIS A 159 -31.31 -1.43 -28.48
CA HIS A 159 -30.35 -1.99 -29.44
C HIS A 159 -29.14 -2.59 -28.71
N ASP A 160 -29.02 -3.92 -28.69
CA ASP A 160 -27.95 -4.62 -27.95
C ASP A 160 -26.56 -4.30 -28.54
N LEU A 161 -25.65 -3.79 -27.69
CA LEU A 161 -24.27 -3.49 -28.06
C LEU A 161 -23.32 -4.66 -27.75
N GLY A 162 -23.72 -5.54 -26.82
CA GLY A 162 -22.92 -6.65 -26.29
C GLY A 162 -22.22 -6.30 -24.96
N GLU A 163 -21.14 -7.03 -24.67
CA GLU A 163 -20.32 -6.81 -23.48
C GLU A 163 -19.18 -5.81 -23.75
N CYS A 164 -18.96 -4.91 -22.79
CA CYS A 164 -17.78 -4.05 -22.76
C CYS A 164 -17.06 -4.23 -21.42
N GLU A 165 -15.74 -4.36 -21.47
CA GLU A 165 -14.90 -4.26 -20.29
C GLU A 165 -14.75 -2.78 -19.91
N VAL A 166 -15.06 -2.45 -18.65
CA VAL A 166 -14.87 -1.11 -18.07
C VAL A 166 -13.69 -1.12 -17.10
N LYS A 167 -13.36 0.04 -16.52
CA LYS A 167 -12.27 0.18 -15.55
C LYS A 167 -12.35 -0.92 -14.46
N HIS A 168 -11.19 -1.49 -14.13
CA HIS A 168 -11.00 -2.60 -13.17
C HIS A 168 -11.47 -3.99 -13.66
N GLY A 169 -11.48 -4.24 -14.98
CA GLY A 169 -11.69 -5.59 -15.52
C GLY A 169 -13.12 -6.13 -15.45
N VAL A 170 -14.09 -5.27 -15.10
CA VAL A 170 -15.49 -5.69 -14.98
C VAL A 170 -16.16 -5.60 -16.35
N ARG A 171 -16.79 -6.70 -16.77
CA ARG A 171 -17.61 -6.72 -17.99
C ARG A 171 -19.04 -6.30 -17.66
N VAL A 172 -19.56 -5.36 -18.44
CA VAL A 172 -20.96 -4.94 -18.38
C VAL A 172 -21.60 -5.18 -19.74
N SER A 173 -22.76 -5.84 -19.73
CA SER A 173 -23.60 -6.02 -20.93
C SER A 173 -24.48 -4.79 -21.08
N VAL A 174 -24.42 -4.13 -22.24
CA VAL A 174 -25.02 -2.81 -22.45
C VAL A 174 -25.92 -2.81 -23.68
N VAL A 175 -27.03 -2.11 -23.56
CA VAL A 175 -28.01 -1.86 -24.62
C VAL A 175 -28.05 -0.34 -24.86
N ASN A 176 -28.04 0.07 -26.13
CA ASN A 176 -28.22 1.46 -26.52
C ASN A 176 -29.72 1.77 -26.63
N LEU A 177 -30.16 2.86 -25.99
CA LEU A 177 -31.52 3.37 -26.11
C LEU A 177 -31.53 4.59 -27.03
N TYR A 178 -32.28 4.51 -28.12
CA TYR A 178 -32.58 5.66 -28.98
C TYR A 178 -33.93 5.49 -29.70
N THR A 179 -34.53 6.60 -30.11
CA THR A 179 -35.72 6.65 -30.98
C THR A 179 -35.33 7.19 -32.36
N GLU A 180 -36.30 7.40 -33.27
CA GLU A 180 -36.02 8.03 -34.57
C GLU A 180 -35.43 9.45 -34.42
N ASP A 181 -35.83 10.17 -33.38
CA ASP A 181 -35.50 11.59 -33.19
C ASP A 181 -34.56 11.87 -32.00
N LEU A 182 -34.41 10.93 -31.05
CA LEU A 182 -33.69 11.15 -29.79
C LEU A 182 -32.66 10.06 -29.50
N GLY A 183 -31.51 10.45 -28.94
CA GLY A 183 -30.40 9.56 -28.62
C GLY A 183 -29.41 9.41 -29.78
N ASN A 184 -28.29 8.73 -29.52
CA ASN A 184 -27.23 8.52 -30.50
C ASN A 184 -27.27 7.08 -31.03
N PRO A 185 -27.60 6.85 -32.32
CA PRO A 185 -27.68 5.50 -32.89
C PRO A 185 -26.31 4.89 -33.23
N GLU A 186 -25.22 5.68 -33.17
CA GLU A 186 -23.88 5.18 -33.46
C GLU A 186 -23.43 4.15 -32.41
N VAL A 187 -22.54 3.24 -32.82
CA VAL A 187 -21.92 2.32 -31.86
C VAL A 187 -20.83 3.09 -31.08
N PRO A 188 -20.86 3.12 -29.73
CA PRO A 188 -19.86 3.84 -28.96
C PRO A 188 -18.43 3.36 -29.28
N ARG A 189 -17.45 4.26 -29.21
CA ARG A 189 -16.05 3.99 -29.55
C ARG A 189 -15.50 2.75 -28.85
N LYS A 190 -15.83 2.55 -27.57
CA LYS A 190 -15.37 1.37 -26.80
C LYS A 190 -15.81 0.04 -27.41
N PHE A 191 -17.05 -0.06 -27.90
CA PHE A 191 -17.55 -1.26 -28.56
C PHE A 191 -16.97 -1.45 -29.97
N ARG A 192 -16.66 -0.36 -30.68
CA ARG A 192 -15.96 -0.44 -31.97
C ARG A 192 -14.54 -0.99 -31.81
N HIS A 193 -13.79 -0.51 -30.81
CA HIS A 193 -12.45 -1.03 -30.52
C HIS A 193 -12.48 -2.50 -30.09
N ALA A 194 -13.40 -2.88 -29.19
CA ALA A 194 -13.55 -4.27 -28.76
C ALA A 194 -13.90 -5.22 -29.92
N ARG A 195 -14.77 -4.79 -30.85
CA ARG A 195 -15.11 -5.57 -32.06
C ARG A 195 -13.94 -5.65 -33.06
N GLN A 196 -13.09 -4.63 -33.14
CA GLN A 196 -11.90 -4.63 -34.00
C GLN A 196 -10.78 -5.53 -33.42
N GLU A 197 -10.58 -5.55 -32.11
CA GLU A 197 -9.65 -6.47 -31.44
C GLU A 197 -10.10 -7.93 -31.57
N ALA A 198 -11.41 -8.19 -31.50
CA ALA A 198 -11.98 -9.52 -31.74
C ALA A 198 -11.96 -9.96 -33.22
N ALA A 199 -11.80 -9.02 -34.17
CA ALA A 199 -11.80 -9.28 -35.61
C ALA A 199 -10.40 -9.45 -36.23
N LEU A 200 -9.32 -9.33 -35.44
CA LEU A 200 -7.96 -9.61 -35.90
C LEU A 200 -7.76 -11.14 -36.05
N PRO A 201 -7.34 -11.64 -37.23
CA PRO A 201 -7.19 -13.06 -37.44
C PRO A 201 -6.00 -13.58 -36.64
N VAL A 202 -6.27 -14.49 -35.70
CA VAL A 202 -5.24 -15.33 -35.07
C VAL A 202 -4.53 -16.09 -36.19
N LEU A 203 -3.25 -15.79 -36.40
CA LEU A 203 -2.36 -16.57 -37.26
C LEU A 203 -2.25 -17.98 -36.67
N THR A 204 -3.15 -18.84 -37.12
CA THR A 204 -3.13 -20.28 -36.87
C THR A 204 -2.26 -20.93 -37.93
N GLU A 205 -1.19 -21.59 -37.50
CA GLU A 205 -0.41 -22.49 -38.35
C GLU A 205 -1.34 -23.52 -39.01
N LYS A 206 -1.33 -23.50 -40.34
CA LYS A 206 -2.06 -24.43 -41.21
C LYS A 206 -1.59 -25.87 -40.98
N ARG A 207 -2.46 -26.73 -40.47
CA ARG A 207 -2.44 -28.16 -40.81
C ARG A 207 -3.60 -28.46 -41.76
N THR A 208 -3.24 -28.64 -43.04
CA THR A 208 -4.11 -29.12 -44.11
C THR A 208 -4.63 -30.51 -43.80
N GLY A 209 -5.93 -30.72 -44.06
CA GLY A 209 -6.70 -31.85 -43.54
C GLY A 209 -6.63 -33.16 -44.32
N SER A 210 -7.26 -34.18 -43.74
CA SER A 210 -8.10 -35.13 -44.44
C SER A 210 -9.05 -35.80 -43.44
N ARG A 211 -10.35 -35.73 -43.72
CA ARG A 211 -11.38 -36.55 -43.10
C ARG A 211 -11.27 -37.95 -43.67
N SER A 212 -11.07 -38.96 -42.82
CA SER A 212 -11.84 -40.21 -42.78
C SER A 212 -11.14 -41.20 -41.85
N TRP A 213 -11.95 -41.89 -41.04
CA TRP A 213 -11.81 -43.24 -40.47
C TRP A 213 -12.30 -43.22 -39.02
N ILE A 214 -13.62 -43.30 -38.90
CA ILE A 214 -14.31 -43.88 -37.76
C ILE A 214 -13.98 -45.39 -37.78
N VAL A 215 -13.77 -45.96 -36.59
CA VAL A 215 -13.61 -47.39 -36.26
C VAL A 215 -12.23 -48.01 -36.54
N ALA A 216 -11.51 -48.25 -35.44
CA ALA A 216 -10.39 -49.17 -35.20
C ALA A 216 -9.31 -48.40 -34.42
N THR A 217 -9.23 -48.42 -33.09
CA THR A 217 -8.78 -49.61 -32.36
C THR A 217 -8.85 -49.34 -30.86
N ALA A 218 -9.82 -49.98 -30.20
CA ALA A 218 -9.81 -50.26 -28.77
C ALA A 218 -8.77 -51.36 -28.42
N ALA A 219 -7.54 -51.28 -28.96
CA ALA A 219 -6.59 -52.39 -28.91
C ALA A 219 -5.12 -51.99 -28.69
N VAL A 220 -4.82 -50.79 -28.17
CA VAL A 220 -3.44 -50.39 -27.80
C VAL A 220 -3.27 -50.05 -26.31
N VAL A 221 -4.36 -49.96 -25.54
CA VAL A 221 -4.32 -49.73 -24.07
C VAL A 221 -4.02 -51.01 -23.27
N LEU A 222 -3.91 -52.18 -23.92
CA LEU A 222 -3.63 -53.47 -23.25
C LEU A 222 -2.18 -53.98 -23.40
N ILE A 223 -1.26 -53.22 -24.01
CA ILE A 223 0.16 -53.63 -24.14
C ILE A 223 1.14 -52.67 -23.42
N ALA A 224 0.69 -51.52 -22.92
CA ALA A 224 1.52 -50.63 -22.07
C ALA A 224 1.41 -50.94 -20.55
N GLY A 225 0.70 -52.01 -20.17
CA GLY A 225 0.52 -52.45 -18.78
C GLY A 225 1.47 -53.57 -18.31
N LEU A 226 2.39 -54.04 -19.16
CA LEU A 226 3.32 -55.14 -18.84
C LEU A 226 4.81 -54.80 -19.08
N GLY A 227 5.14 -53.51 -19.20
CA GLY A 227 6.51 -53.03 -19.47
C GLY A 227 7.22 -52.35 -18.29
N ILE A 228 6.58 -52.17 -17.14
CA ILE A 228 7.14 -51.46 -15.96
C ILE A 228 7.10 -52.38 -14.72
N GLY A 229 7.38 -53.67 -14.92
CA GLY A 229 7.56 -54.66 -13.84
C GLY A 229 8.98 -55.23 -13.74
N GLY A 230 9.89 -54.88 -14.66
CA GLY A 230 11.19 -55.54 -14.80
C GLY A 230 12.42 -54.71 -14.41
N PHE A 231 12.28 -53.44 -14.05
CA PHE A 231 13.43 -52.54 -13.86
C PHE A 231 13.75 -52.20 -12.38
N LEU A 232 13.05 -52.81 -11.42
CA LEU A 232 13.30 -52.63 -9.97
C LEU A 232 14.01 -53.81 -9.30
N LEU A 233 14.70 -54.65 -10.06
CA LEU A 233 15.50 -55.77 -9.52
C LEU A 233 16.86 -55.88 -10.21
N SER A 234 17.69 -54.85 -10.08
CA SER A 234 19.15 -55.00 -10.08
C SER A 234 19.83 -53.68 -9.72
N ARG A 235 20.08 -53.49 -8.42
CA ARG A 235 21.34 -52.97 -7.85
C ARG A 235 21.19 -52.78 -6.34
N ARG A 236 21.49 -53.84 -5.59
CA ARG A 236 21.95 -53.74 -4.20
C ARG A 236 23.04 -54.78 -3.94
N SER A 237 24.24 -54.29 -3.64
CA SER A 237 25.30 -54.91 -2.82
C SER A 237 26.31 -53.78 -2.54
N VAL A 238 26.29 -53.10 -1.37
CA VAL A 238 27.06 -53.38 -0.10
C VAL A 238 28.46 -52.70 -0.13
N PRO A 239 29.14 -52.28 0.99
CA PRO A 239 28.78 -52.19 2.42
C PRO A 239 29.05 -50.83 3.12
N ALA A 240 28.61 -50.83 4.39
CA ALA A 240 28.86 -49.99 5.56
C ALA A 240 30.26 -49.37 5.79
N GLY A 241 30.24 -48.22 6.47
CA GLY A 241 31.35 -47.62 7.24
C GLY A 241 30.79 -46.80 8.40
N SER A 242 31.38 -46.97 9.59
CA SER A 242 30.85 -46.68 10.92
C SER A 242 31.12 -45.27 11.47
N ASN A 243 30.22 -44.82 12.37
CA ASN A 243 30.44 -43.98 13.56
C ASN A 243 31.75 -43.18 13.70
N ARG A 244 31.63 -41.86 13.94
CA ARG A 244 31.92 -41.27 15.26
C ARG A 244 31.56 -39.79 15.33
N GLN A 245 30.81 -39.45 16.38
CA GLN A 245 30.79 -38.14 17.00
C GLN A 245 32.20 -37.72 17.42
N THR A 246 32.54 -36.46 17.16
CA THR A 246 33.41 -35.67 18.05
C THR A 246 32.91 -34.23 18.06
N VAL A 247 32.21 -33.90 19.16
CA VAL A 247 32.11 -32.55 19.68
C VAL A 247 33.48 -32.18 20.23
N ARG A 248 34.14 -31.16 19.67
CA ARG A 248 35.08 -30.32 20.41
C ARG A 248 35.27 -28.98 19.69
N SER A 249 35.04 -27.94 20.48
CA SER A 249 35.28 -26.53 20.23
C SER A 249 36.71 -26.26 19.78
N GLU A 250 36.89 -25.32 18.85
CA GLU A 250 38.09 -24.49 18.82
C GLU A 250 37.83 -23.17 18.08
N THR A 251 37.99 -22.10 18.84
CA THR A 251 38.05 -20.70 18.43
C THR A 251 39.28 -20.50 17.56
N GLN A 252 39.12 -20.07 16.31
CA GLN A 252 40.22 -19.46 15.54
C GLN A 252 39.75 -18.17 14.88
N VAL A 253 40.30 -17.08 15.40
CA VAL A 253 40.42 -15.78 14.75
C VAL A 253 41.38 -15.94 13.57
N GLY A 254 40.94 -15.58 12.38
CA GLY A 254 41.73 -15.62 11.14
C GLY A 254 41.25 -14.56 10.15
N GLU A 255 42.21 -13.77 9.68
CA GLU A 255 42.07 -12.54 8.91
C GLU A 255 41.45 -12.69 7.50
N THR A 256 40.74 -11.63 7.11
CA THR A 256 40.60 -11.05 5.76
C THR A 256 40.45 -12.00 4.55
N GLY A 257 39.19 -12.26 4.18
CA GLY A 257 38.79 -12.57 2.81
C GLY A 257 37.57 -11.74 2.44
N ARG A 258 37.69 -10.86 1.43
CA ARG A 258 36.55 -10.13 0.86
C ARG A 258 35.45 -11.13 0.47
N PRO A 259 34.18 -10.95 0.86
CA PRO A 259 33.10 -11.74 0.26
C PRO A 259 32.95 -11.34 -1.20
N SER A 260 33.16 -12.32 -2.08
CA SER A 260 32.97 -12.26 -3.52
C SER A 260 31.58 -11.70 -3.85
N SER A 261 31.53 -10.70 -4.72
CA SER A 261 30.35 -9.95 -5.17
C SER A 261 29.51 -10.71 -6.22
N ALA A 262 29.37 -12.02 -6.09
CA ALA A 262 28.55 -12.83 -6.99
C ALA A 262 27.33 -13.33 -6.21
N LEU A 263 26.14 -12.90 -6.64
CA LEU A 263 24.87 -13.47 -6.17
C LEU A 263 24.88 -14.99 -6.42
N PRO A 264 24.47 -15.82 -5.46
CA PRO A 264 24.14 -17.20 -5.74
C PRO A 264 23.04 -17.24 -6.81
N ALA A 265 23.08 -18.24 -7.70
CA ALA A 265 21.92 -18.60 -8.52
C ALA A 265 20.66 -18.72 -7.63
N PRO A 266 19.44 -18.43 -8.13
CA PRO A 266 18.24 -18.51 -7.31
C PRO A 266 18.17 -19.92 -6.70
N ALA A 267 18.33 -19.99 -5.38
CA ALA A 267 18.23 -21.24 -4.66
C ALA A 267 16.83 -21.81 -4.95
N ALA A 268 16.76 -23.10 -5.26
CA ALA A 268 15.48 -23.78 -5.43
C ALA A 268 14.63 -23.51 -4.18
N ALA A 269 13.36 -23.13 -4.37
CA ALA A 269 12.47 -22.87 -3.25
C ALA A 269 12.43 -24.09 -2.32
N PRO A 270 12.44 -23.91 -0.99
CA PRO A 270 12.39 -25.04 -0.06
C PRO A 270 11.14 -25.89 -0.33
N GLU A 271 11.26 -27.22 -0.34
CA GLU A 271 10.09 -28.08 -0.58
C GLU A 271 8.96 -27.79 0.41
N LYS A 272 9.28 -27.60 1.69
CA LYS A 272 8.31 -27.24 2.73
C LYS A 272 8.06 -25.74 2.78
N SER A 273 7.62 -25.16 1.67
CA SER A 273 7.29 -23.74 1.59
C SER A 273 5.96 -23.51 0.88
N ILE A 274 5.20 -22.53 1.38
CA ILE A 274 3.84 -22.26 0.93
C ILE A 274 3.51 -20.77 0.94
N ALA A 275 2.74 -20.32 -0.05
CA ALA A 275 2.02 -19.06 0.00
C ALA A 275 0.51 -19.31 -0.15
N VAL A 276 -0.30 -18.64 0.68
CA VAL A 276 -1.75 -18.70 0.59
C VAL A 276 -2.24 -17.52 -0.24
N LEU A 277 -2.70 -17.77 -1.46
CA LEU A 277 -3.20 -16.73 -2.35
C LEU A 277 -4.57 -16.24 -1.89
N PRO A 278 -4.98 -14.99 -2.23
CA PRO A 278 -6.32 -14.49 -1.94
C PRO A 278 -7.39 -15.45 -2.48
N PHE A 279 -8.31 -15.86 -1.59
CA PHE A 279 -9.43 -16.73 -1.96
C PHE A 279 -10.48 -15.93 -2.72
N GLU A 280 -11.16 -16.59 -3.65
CA GLU A 280 -12.25 -15.99 -4.41
C GLU A 280 -13.51 -15.86 -3.53
N ASN A 281 -14.12 -14.67 -3.50
CA ASN A 281 -15.43 -14.50 -2.86
C ASN A 281 -16.54 -14.88 -3.85
N LEU A 282 -17.21 -16.00 -3.60
CA LEU A 282 -18.36 -16.49 -4.36
C LEU A 282 -19.71 -16.15 -3.69
N SER A 283 -19.70 -15.29 -2.68
CA SER A 283 -20.91 -14.83 -1.99
C SER A 283 -21.57 -13.70 -2.77
N ASP A 284 -22.91 -13.64 -2.75
CA ASP A 284 -23.68 -12.61 -3.46
C ASP A 284 -23.46 -11.20 -2.86
N GLU A 285 -23.23 -11.12 -1.55
CA GLU A 285 -23.03 -9.86 -0.85
C GLU A 285 -21.54 -9.43 -0.86
N LYS A 286 -21.28 -8.21 -1.35
CA LYS A 286 -19.91 -7.65 -1.39
C LYS A 286 -19.27 -7.48 -0.02
N GLN A 287 -20.06 -7.32 1.04
CA GLN A 287 -19.57 -7.23 2.42
C GLN A 287 -18.85 -8.51 2.88
N ASN A 288 -19.15 -9.66 2.26
CA ASN A 288 -18.46 -10.93 2.53
C ASN A 288 -17.06 -11.00 1.92
N ALA A 289 -16.61 -9.97 1.19
CA ALA A 289 -15.22 -9.90 0.72
C ALA A 289 -14.24 -9.81 1.91
N PHE A 290 -14.58 -9.02 2.94
CA PHE A 290 -13.75 -8.94 4.15
C PHE A 290 -13.74 -10.26 4.90
N PHE A 291 -14.89 -10.94 5.00
CA PHE A 291 -14.97 -12.28 5.59
C PHE A 291 -14.11 -13.29 4.82
N THR A 292 -14.17 -13.29 3.49
CA THR A 292 -13.36 -14.17 2.62
C THR A 292 -11.87 -13.93 2.82
N ASP A 293 -11.45 -12.66 2.81
CA ASP A 293 -10.07 -12.27 3.09
C ASP A 293 -9.64 -12.69 4.52
N GLY A 294 -10.56 -12.64 5.49
CA GLY A 294 -10.33 -13.10 6.86
C GLY A 294 -10.12 -14.61 6.95
N VAL A 295 -10.94 -15.41 6.28
CA VAL A 295 -10.76 -16.88 6.24
C VAL A 295 -9.40 -17.25 5.63
N GLN A 296 -9.01 -16.58 4.55
CA GLN A 296 -7.70 -16.77 3.92
C GLN A 296 -6.55 -16.43 4.88
N ASP A 297 -6.66 -15.29 5.58
CA ASP A 297 -5.64 -14.78 6.49
C ASP A 297 -5.49 -15.64 7.75
N GLU A 298 -6.57 -16.23 8.26
CA GLU A 298 -6.49 -17.16 9.40
C GLU A 298 -5.84 -18.50 9.01
N ILE A 299 -6.13 -19.04 7.82
CA ILE A 299 -5.41 -20.23 7.31
C ILE A 299 -3.91 -19.93 7.21
N LEU A 300 -3.55 -18.75 6.68
CA LEU A 300 -2.16 -18.28 6.63
C LEU A 300 -1.56 -18.16 8.04
N THR A 301 -2.30 -17.59 8.98
CA THR A 301 -1.88 -17.40 10.38
C THR A 301 -1.63 -18.74 11.07
N ASP A 302 -2.49 -19.75 10.84
CA ASP A 302 -2.30 -21.10 11.39
C ASP A 302 -1.09 -21.81 10.79
N LEU A 303 -0.92 -21.73 9.46
CA LEU A 303 0.26 -22.28 8.80
C LEU A 303 1.55 -21.61 9.29
N ALA A 304 1.52 -20.29 9.54
CA ALA A 304 2.69 -19.53 9.99
C ALA A 304 3.20 -19.96 11.38
N LYS A 305 2.35 -20.60 12.21
CA LYS A 305 2.75 -21.16 13.50
C LYS A 305 3.65 -22.40 13.36
N ILE A 306 3.68 -23.05 12.19
CA ILE A 306 4.40 -24.31 11.96
C ILE A 306 5.86 -24.01 11.62
N ALA A 307 6.78 -24.36 12.52
CA ALA A 307 8.21 -24.08 12.37
C ALA A 307 8.88 -24.86 11.23
N ASP A 308 8.36 -26.03 10.87
CA ASP A 308 8.87 -26.87 9.78
C ASP A 308 8.39 -26.41 8.39
N LEU A 309 7.59 -25.33 8.31
CA LEU A 309 7.17 -24.68 7.08
C LEU A 309 7.83 -23.30 6.94
N LYS A 310 8.17 -22.92 5.70
CA LYS A 310 8.33 -21.52 5.30
C LYS A 310 6.99 -21.00 4.77
N VAL A 311 6.41 -20.00 5.44
CA VAL A 311 5.12 -19.41 5.05
C VAL A 311 5.30 -17.96 4.63
N ILE A 312 4.76 -17.62 3.46
CA ILE A 312 4.82 -16.24 2.95
C ILE A 312 3.70 -15.40 3.56
N SER A 313 4.08 -14.23 4.04
CA SER A 313 3.21 -13.25 4.68
C SER A 313 2.13 -12.71 3.74
N ARG A 314 1.00 -12.30 4.34
CA ARG A 314 -0.18 -11.80 3.63
C ARG A 314 0.14 -10.63 2.69
N SER A 315 0.99 -9.68 3.10
CA SER A 315 1.25 -8.47 2.30
C SER A 315 1.82 -8.80 0.92
N SER A 316 2.60 -9.88 0.80
CA SER A 316 3.19 -10.32 -0.47
C SER A 316 2.22 -11.01 -1.43
N VAL A 317 1.12 -11.58 -0.93
CA VAL A 317 0.17 -12.35 -1.74
C VAL A 317 -1.06 -11.54 -2.18
N MET A 318 -1.35 -10.41 -1.51
CA MET A 318 -2.57 -9.62 -1.72
C MET A 318 -2.78 -9.04 -3.12
N GLN A 319 -1.74 -8.93 -3.94
CA GLN A 319 -1.89 -8.48 -5.33
C GLN A 319 -2.37 -9.58 -6.28
N TYR A 320 -2.21 -10.86 -5.90
CA TYR A 320 -2.57 -11.99 -6.75
C TYR A 320 -4.05 -12.36 -6.53
N LYS A 321 -4.97 -11.39 -6.59
CA LYS A 321 -6.42 -11.62 -6.39
C LYS A 321 -7.03 -12.46 -7.52
N SER A 322 -8.19 -13.05 -7.26
CA SER A 322 -8.92 -13.83 -8.26
C SER A 322 -9.44 -12.89 -9.35
N GLY A 323 -9.49 -13.36 -10.60
CA GLY A 323 -9.88 -12.55 -11.76
C GLY A 323 -8.75 -11.78 -12.46
N VAL A 324 -7.51 -11.84 -11.95
CA VAL A 324 -6.31 -11.43 -12.68
C VAL A 324 -5.70 -12.67 -13.33
N ALA A 325 -5.11 -12.56 -14.53
CA ALA A 325 -4.36 -13.66 -15.12
C ALA A 325 -3.19 -14.05 -14.20
N ARG A 326 -3.21 -15.27 -13.66
CA ARG A 326 -2.21 -15.82 -12.73
C ARG A 326 -1.34 -16.84 -13.46
N ASP A 327 -0.03 -16.64 -13.39
CA ASP A 327 0.97 -17.66 -13.74
C ASP A 327 1.52 -18.22 -12.42
N LEU A 328 1.03 -19.38 -12.02
CA LEU A 328 1.35 -19.99 -10.70
C LEU A 328 2.85 -20.26 -10.56
N ARG A 329 3.52 -20.65 -11.63
CA ARG A 329 4.98 -20.82 -11.65
C ARG A 329 5.70 -19.52 -11.42
N LYS A 330 5.31 -18.46 -12.10
CA LYS A 330 5.88 -17.13 -11.90
C LYS A 330 5.63 -16.64 -10.47
N ILE A 331 4.42 -16.83 -9.94
CA ILE A 331 4.08 -16.46 -8.55
C ILE A 331 4.96 -17.23 -7.55
N GLY A 332 5.11 -18.55 -7.71
CA GLY A 332 5.99 -19.35 -6.86
C GLY A 332 7.45 -18.90 -6.91
N GLN A 333 7.96 -18.51 -8.09
CA GLN A 333 9.31 -17.96 -8.25
C GLN A 333 9.46 -16.58 -7.59
N GLU A 334 8.51 -15.67 -7.79
CA GLU A 334 8.53 -14.32 -7.21
C GLU A 334 8.44 -14.34 -5.69
N LEU A 335 7.67 -15.29 -5.13
CA LEU A 335 7.51 -15.46 -3.69
C LEU A 335 8.56 -16.39 -3.06
N GLY A 336 9.33 -17.12 -3.88
CA GLY A 336 10.33 -18.07 -3.41
C GLY A 336 9.72 -19.23 -2.63
N VAL A 337 8.63 -19.80 -3.16
CA VAL A 337 7.92 -20.97 -2.60
C VAL A 337 7.71 -22.08 -3.63
N ALA A 338 7.66 -23.32 -3.15
CA ALA A 338 7.38 -24.50 -3.96
C ALA A 338 5.86 -24.75 -4.11
N HIS A 339 5.05 -24.31 -3.14
CA HIS A 339 3.63 -24.60 -3.11
C HIS A 339 2.76 -23.35 -2.99
N LEU A 340 1.58 -23.39 -3.60
CA LEU A 340 0.55 -22.35 -3.52
C LEU A 340 -0.76 -22.97 -3.02
N LEU A 341 -1.41 -22.29 -2.08
CA LEU A 341 -2.78 -22.58 -1.68
C LEU A 341 -3.73 -21.58 -2.34
N GLU A 342 -4.68 -22.08 -3.10
CA GLU A 342 -5.78 -21.30 -3.67
C GLU A 342 -7.12 -21.81 -3.14
N GLY A 343 -8.15 -20.99 -3.26
CA GLY A 343 -9.46 -21.38 -2.77
C GLY A 343 -10.56 -20.36 -3.07
N SER A 344 -11.75 -20.69 -2.62
CA SER A 344 -12.93 -19.83 -2.72
C SER A 344 -13.76 -19.94 -1.45
N VAL A 345 -14.41 -18.85 -1.04
CA VAL A 345 -15.34 -18.82 0.09
C VAL A 345 -16.69 -18.33 -0.40
N GLN A 346 -17.74 -19.04 -0.01
CA GLN A 346 -19.12 -18.64 -0.19
C GLN A 346 -19.83 -18.66 1.15
N ARG A 347 -20.32 -17.50 1.59
CA ARG A 347 -21.17 -17.35 2.77
C ARG A 347 -22.60 -17.09 2.32
N ALA A 348 -23.52 -17.95 2.74
CA ALA A 348 -24.94 -17.85 2.42
C ALA A 348 -25.76 -18.17 3.67
N ALA A 349 -26.48 -17.17 4.20
CA ALA A 349 -27.21 -17.26 5.46
C ALA A 349 -26.32 -17.80 6.59
N ASN A 350 -26.67 -18.96 7.18
CA ASN A 350 -25.93 -19.60 8.27
C ASN A 350 -24.97 -20.70 7.79
N ARG A 351 -24.58 -20.70 6.51
CA ARG A 351 -23.65 -21.69 5.95
C ARG A 351 -22.43 -21.03 5.33
N VAL A 352 -21.32 -21.75 5.41
CA VAL A 352 -20.08 -21.40 4.74
C VAL A 352 -19.59 -22.59 3.93
N ARG A 353 -19.33 -22.33 2.64
CA ARG A 353 -18.64 -23.26 1.75
C ARG A 353 -17.23 -22.74 1.48
N VAL A 354 -16.23 -23.53 1.84
CA VAL A 354 -14.81 -23.23 1.56
C VAL A 354 -14.27 -24.30 0.63
N ASN A 355 -13.71 -23.89 -0.51
CA ASN A 355 -12.91 -24.75 -1.37
C ASN A 355 -11.44 -24.37 -1.18
N ALA A 356 -10.56 -25.35 -1.02
CA ALA A 356 -9.13 -25.14 -0.92
C ALA A 356 -8.39 -26.16 -1.78
N GLN A 357 -7.33 -25.73 -2.46
CA GLN A 357 -6.49 -26.56 -3.32
C GLN A 357 -5.01 -26.21 -3.15
N LEU A 358 -4.19 -27.24 -2.94
CA LEU A 358 -2.73 -27.15 -2.86
C LEU A 358 -2.12 -27.52 -4.20
N ILE A 359 -1.26 -26.64 -4.71
CA ILE A 359 -0.65 -26.75 -6.04
C ILE A 359 0.87 -26.70 -5.89
N ASP A 360 1.58 -27.56 -6.62
CA ASP A 360 3.02 -27.42 -6.86
C ASP A 360 3.24 -26.34 -7.93
N ALA A 361 3.83 -25.22 -7.53
CA ALA A 361 4.02 -24.07 -8.40
C ALA A 361 5.00 -24.36 -9.56
N ARG A 362 5.83 -25.40 -9.48
CA ARG A 362 6.87 -25.65 -10.50
C ARG A 362 6.26 -26.22 -11.77
N ASN A 363 5.24 -27.06 -11.64
CA ASN A 363 4.66 -27.85 -12.71
C ASN A 363 3.12 -27.76 -12.80
N ASP A 364 2.51 -26.91 -11.98
CA ASP A 364 1.06 -26.71 -11.87
C ASP A 364 0.30 -28.00 -11.47
N ALA A 365 0.97 -28.94 -10.79
CA ALA A 365 0.33 -30.17 -10.34
C ALA A 365 -0.54 -29.93 -9.11
N HIS A 366 -1.81 -30.34 -9.17
CA HIS A 366 -2.72 -30.34 -8.03
C HIS A 366 -2.35 -31.49 -7.07
N LEU A 367 -1.87 -31.15 -5.89
CA LEU A 367 -1.44 -32.13 -4.88
C LEU A 367 -2.60 -32.56 -3.98
N TRP A 368 -3.49 -31.62 -3.66
CA TRP A 368 -4.63 -31.85 -2.77
C TRP A 368 -5.73 -30.84 -3.06
N ALA A 369 -6.99 -31.24 -2.91
CA ALA A 369 -8.13 -30.34 -2.97
C ALA A 369 -9.27 -30.87 -2.09
N GLN A 370 -9.97 -29.97 -1.42
CA GLN A 370 -11.11 -30.33 -0.58
C GLN A 370 -12.16 -29.22 -0.51
N THR A 371 -13.42 -29.63 -0.36
CA THR A 371 -14.58 -28.75 -0.16
C THR A 371 -15.17 -28.98 1.23
N TYR A 372 -15.40 -27.89 1.96
CA TYR A 372 -15.98 -27.88 3.30
C TYR A 372 -17.33 -27.21 3.27
N ASP A 373 -18.36 -28.05 3.42
CA ASP A 373 -19.81 -27.78 3.31
C ASP A 373 -20.58 -27.47 4.62
N ARG A 374 -20.25 -26.49 5.48
CA ARG A 374 -20.70 -26.51 6.91
C ARG A 374 -21.48 -25.28 7.40
N ASP A 375 -21.91 -25.33 8.66
CA ASP A 375 -22.50 -24.18 9.37
C ASP A 375 -21.46 -23.06 9.53
N LEU A 376 -21.90 -21.80 9.50
CA LEU A 376 -21.02 -20.66 9.68
C LEU A 376 -20.27 -20.70 11.03
N ALA A 377 -20.88 -21.27 12.07
CA ALA A 377 -20.25 -21.44 13.37
C ALA A 377 -19.00 -22.35 13.32
N ASP A 378 -18.88 -23.22 12.31
CA ASP A 378 -17.75 -24.12 12.12
C ASP A 378 -16.60 -23.50 11.31
N VAL A 379 -16.69 -22.21 10.92
CA VAL A 379 -15.69 -21.56 10.03
C VAL A 379 -14.26 -21.68 10.56
N PHE A 380 -14.05 -21.52 11.87
CA PHE A 380 -12.72 -21.62 12.48
C PHE A 380 -12.21 -23.06 12.49
N ALA A 381 -13.09 -24.05 12.69
CA ALA A 381 -12.71 -25.46 12.60
C ALA A 381 -12.26 -25.84 11.17
N ILE A 382 -12.93 -25.29 10.14
CA ILE A 382 -12.52 -25.49 8.75
C ILE A 382 -11.10 -24.95 8.51
N GLN A 383 -10.76 -23.77 9.04
CA GLN A 383 -9.44 -23.16 8.88
C GLN A 383 -8.34 -24.04 9.49
N SER A 384 -8.53 -24.50 10.74
CA SER A 384 -7.58 -25.40 11.41
C SER A 384 -7.45 -26.76 10.71
N GLU A 385 -8.56 -27.31 10.18
CA GLU A 385 -8.55 -28.55 9.40
C GLU A 385 -7.76 -28.40 8.09
N ILE A 386 -7.94 -27.28 7.38
CA ILE A 386 -7.16 -26.97 6.18
C ILE A 386 -5.67 -26.86 6.53
N ALA A 387 -5.30 -26.08 7.56
CA ALA A 387 -3.91 -25.91 7.95
C ALA A 387 -3.22 -27.25 8.28
N LYS A 388 -3.89 -28.13 9.05
CA LYS A 388 -3.38 -29.47 9.35
C LYS A 388 -3.28 -30.36 8.12
N ALA A 389 -4.30 -30.37 7.26
CA ALA A 389 -4.27 -31.15 6.02
C ALA A 389 -3.11 -30.72 5.12
N ILE A 390 -2.88 -29.41 4.98
CA ILE A 390 -1.74 -28.88 4.22
C ILE A 390 -0.40 -29.27 4.85
N ALA A 391 -0.27 -29.17 6.18
CA ALA A 391 0.93 -29.63 6.88
C ALA A 391 1.23 -31.11 6.61
N ASP A 392 0.20 -31.97 6.64
CA ASP A 392 0.32 -33.40 6.34
C ASP A 392 0.74 -33.64 4.87
N GLN A 393 0.12 -32.95 3.91
CA GLN A 393 0.46 -33.07 2.48
C GLN A 393 1.91 -32.65 2.20
N LEU A 394 2.38 -31.59 2.88
CA LEU A 394 3.76 -31.11 2.78
C LEU A 394 4.73 -31.88 3.68
N GLN A 395 4.25 -32.90 4.40
CA GLN A 395 5.01 -33.72 5.34
C GLN A 395 5.75 -32.86 6.39
N ALA A 396 5.12 -31.75 6.81
CA ALA A 396 5.62 -30.88 7.87
C ALA A 396 5.42 -31.54 9.23
N LYS A 397 6.43 -31.43 10.10
CA LYS A 397 6.35 -31.96 11.46
C LYS A 397 5.63 -30.95 12.35
N LEU A 398 4.54 -31.40 12.96
CA LEU A 398 3.77 -30.64 13.94
C LEU A 398 4.10 -31.12 15.35
N SER A 399 4.55 -30.21 16.21
CA SER A 399 4.66 -30.42 17.65
C SER A 399 3.28 -30.33 18.33
N PRO A 400 3.09 -30.93 19.52
CA PRO A 400 1.84 -30.81 20.27
C PRO A 400 1.44 -29.37 20.57
N SER A 401 2.41 -28.47 20.80
CA SER A 401 2.17 -27.04 20.99
C SER A 401 1.63 -26.36 19.74
N GLU A 402 2.16 -26.68 18.56
CA GLU A 402 1.69 -26.12 17.29
C GLU A 402 0.28 -26.60 16.96
N ILE A 403 -0.01 -27.89 17.19
CA ILE A 403 -1.37 -28.44 17.02
C ILE A 403 -2.37 -27.68 17.90
N ASN A 404 -2.08 -27.55 19.20
CA ASN A 404 -2.95 -26.83 20.14
C ASN A 404 -3.12 -25.35 19.76
N ALA A 405 -2.10 -24.73 19.16
CA ALA A 405 -2.16 -23.33 18.74
C ALA A 405 -2.97 -23.13 17.45
N ILE A 406 -2.94 -24.11 16.53
CA ILE A 406 -3.74 -24.12 15.30
C ILE A 406 -5.21 -24.43 15.59
N GLU A 407 -5.50 -25.35 16.50
CA GLU A 407 -6.88 -25.76 16.83
C GLU A 407 -7.65 -24.74 17.68
N ARG A 408 -6.96 -23.71 18.18
CA ARG A 408 -7.59 -22.67 19.00
C ARG A 408 -8.24 -21.61 18.11
N ALA A 409 -9.57 -21.59 18.10
CA ALA A 409 -10.34 -20.55 17.43
C ALA A 409 -9.98 -19.14 17.96
N PRO A 410 -9.93 -18.12 17.08
CA PRO A 410 -9.62 -16.74 17.47
C PRO A 410 -10.70 -16.10 18.35
N THR A 411 -11.97 -16.44 18.12
CA THR A 411 -13.13 -15.95 18.87
C THR A 411 -14.29 -16.93 18.72
N ALA A 412 -15.27 -16.87 19.63
CA ALA A 412 -16.55 -17.57 19.47
C ALA A 412 -17.62 -16.72 18.75
N ASP A 413 -17.34 -15.43 18.49
CA ASP A 413 -18.27 -14.50 17.84
C ASP A 413 -17.78 -14.12 16.43
N VAL A 414 -18.45 -14.67 15.41
CA VAL A 414 -18.15 -14.38 13.99
C VAL A 414 -18.30 -12.89 13.66
N THR A 415 -19.20 -12.16 14.34
CA THR A 415 -19.35 -10.71 14.13
C THR A 415 -18.17 -9.94 14.71
N ALA A 416 -17.65 -10.38 15.87
CA ALA A 416 -16.42 -9.80 16.42
C ALA A 416 -15.24 -10.04 15.46
N PHE A 417 -15.17 -11.23 14.86
CA PHE A 417 -14.19 -11.58 13.84
C PHE A 417 -14.32 -10.71 12.56
N ASP A 418 -15.53 -10.44 12.10
CA ASP A 418 -15.79 -9.56 10.95
C ASP A 418 -15.28 -8.13 11.23
N LEU A 419 -15.48 -7.61 12.44
CA LEU A 419 -14.96 -6.29 12.87
C LEU A 419 -13.43 -6.28 12.93
N TYR A 420 -12.83 -7.30 13.53
CA TYR A 420 -11.38 -7.48 13.61
C TYR A 420 -10.74 -7.51 12.21
N THR A 421 -11.32 -8.27 11.29
CA THR A 421 -10.79 -8.42 9.92
C THR A 421 -10.84 -7.10 9.15
N GLN A 422 -11.93 -6.33 9.29
CA GLN A 422 -12.03 -4.98 8.72
C GLN A 422 -10.96 -4.05 9.29
N ALA A 423 -10.77 -4.04 10.62
CA ALA A 423 -9.73 -3.24 11.26
C ALA A 423 -8.32 -3.61 10.77
N LYS A 424 -8.00 -4.91 10.71
CA LYS A 424 -6.73 -5.41 10.18
C LYS A 424 -6.49 -4.99 8.74
N SER A 425 -7.53 -5.03 7.89
CA SER A 425 -7.44 -4.54 6.51
C SER A 425 -7.17 -3.04 6.42
N LEU A 426 -7.74 -2.22 7.31
CA LEU A 426 -7.45 -0.79 7.36
C LEU A 426 -5.99 -0.53 7.76
N LEU A 427 -5.46 -1.30 8.72
CA LEU A 427 -4.09 -1.18 9.19
C LEU A 427 -3.05 -1.67 8.16
N LEU A 428 -3.38 -2.68 7.35
CA LEU A 428 -2.50 -3.20 6.29
C LEU A 428 -2.33 -2.23 5.10
N ASN A 429 -3.27 -1.31 4.90
CA ASN A 429 -3.22 -0.33 3.80
C ASN A 429 -2.56 1.00 4.19
N ILE A 430 -1.94 1.07 5.37
CA ILE A 430 -1.24 2.26 5.87
C ILE A 430 0.07 2.44 5.08
N SER A 431 0.24 3.60 4.44
CA SER A 431 1.46 4.05 3.75
C SER A 431 1.83 5.43 4.28
N PHE A 432 3.10 5.84 4.37
CA PHE A 432 3.56 7.14 4.92
C PHE A 432 2.87 8.39 4.32
N SER A 433 1.62 8.67 4.69
CA SER A 433 0.85 9.83 4.23
C SER A 433 -0.19 10.23 5.27
N ALA A 434 -0.56 11.52 5.28
CA ALA A 434 -1.52 12.11 6.20
C ALA A 434 -2.93 11.46 6.18
N LYS A 435 -3.26 10.65 5.16
CA LYS A 435 -4.51 9.87 5.09
C LYS A 435 -4.56 8.69 6.08
N ASN A 436 -3.47 8.40 6.81
CA ASN A 436 -3.41 7.25 7.71
C ASN A 436 -4.17 7.43 9.03
N LEU A 437 -4.25 8.65 9.56
CA LEU A 437 -4.80 8.84 10.91
C LEU A 437 -6.27 8.44 10.99
N SER A 438 -7.09 8.80 9.99
CA SER A 438 -8.50 8.41 9.95
C SER A 438 -8.68 6.89 9.90
N ASN A 439 -7.86 6.19 9.11
CA ASN A 439 -7.92 4.73 9.01
C ASN A 439 -7.46 4.05 10.32
N MET A 440 -6.43 4.57 10.98
CA MET A 440 -5.98 4.06 12.28
C MET A 440 -7.04 4.28 13.37
N LEU A 441 -7.67 5.46 13.41
CA LEU A 441 -8.74 5.74 14.36
C LEU A 441 -9.98 4.87 14.10
N GLN A 442 -10.34 4.67 12.83
CA GLN A 442 -11.42 3.75 12.46
C GLN A 442 -11.09 2.31 12.83
N ALA A 443 -9.84 1.87 12.64
CA ALA A 443 -9.40 0.54 13.05
C ALA A 443 -9.49 0.36 14.58
N VAL A 444 -9.09 1.39 15.36
CA VAL A 444 -9.26 1.41 16.82
C VAL A 444 -10.72 1.23 17.21
N ASP A 445 -11.65 2.02 16.63
CA ASP A 445 -13.09 1.93 16.92
C ASP A 445 -13.66 0.53 16.59
N LEU A 446 -13.27 -0.05 15.46
CA LEU A 446 -13.66 -1.41 15.08
C LEU A 446 -13.13 -2.47 16.05
N LEU A 447 -11.88 -2.32 16.51
CA LEU A 447 -11.26 -3.25 17.47
C LEU A 447 -11.86 -3.13 18.86
N GLU A 448 -12.17 -1.91 19.32
CA GLU A 448 -12.90 -1.66 20.57
C GLU A 448 -14.28 -2.33 20.53
N LYS A 449 -15.00 -2.23 19.41
CA LYS A 449 -16.27 -2.94 19.20
C LYS A 449 -16.08 -4.45 19.20
N ALA A 450 -15.01 -4.96 18.59
CA ALA A 450 -14.73 -6.40 18.57
C ALA A 450 -14.50 -6.95 19.99
N VAL A 451 -13.67 -6.28 20.81
CA VAL A 451 -13.41 -6.73 22.20
C VAL A 451 -14.58 -6.46 23.14
N ALA A 452 -15.46 -5.49 22.84
CA ALA A 452 -16.70 -5.29 23.59
C ALA A 452 -17.71 -6.42 23.36
N ARG A 453 -17.69 -7.04 22.17
CA ARG A 453 -18.53 -8.20 21.84
C ARG A 453 -17.98 -9.50 22.41
N ASP A 454 -16.66 -9.69 22.31
CA ASP A 454 -15.96 -10.83 22.88
C ASP A 454 -14.74 -10.34 23.67
N SER A 455 -14.89 -10.22 24.98
CA SER A 455 -13.82 -9.79 25.88
C SER A 455 -12.70 -10.82 26.03
N SER A 456 -12.83 -12.01 25.43
CA SER A 456 -11.78 -13.03 25.35
C SER A 456 -11.04 -13.03 24.01
N PHE A 457 -11.35 -12.09 23.10
CA PHE A 457 -10.77 -12.02 21.76
C PHE A 457 -9.33 -11.50 21.78
N PHE A 458 -8.41 -12.40 22.14
CA PHE A 458 -6.98 -12.16 22.35
C PHE A 458 -6.29 -11.40 21.20
N GLN A 459 -6.50 -11.83 19.95
CA GLN A 459 -5.85 -11.23 18.78
C GLN A 459 -6.29 -9.78 18.56
N ALA A 460 -7.54 -9.44 18.91
CA ALA A 460 -8.04 -8.08 18.78
C ALA A 460 -7.35 -7.13 19.78
N TYR A 461 -7.07 -7.58 21.01
CA TYR A 461 -6.28 -6.80 21.97
C TYR A 461 -4.84 -6.56 21.50
N CYS A 462 -4.18 -7.58 20.94
CA CYS A 462 -2.82 -7.42 20.40
C CYS A 462 -2.79 -6.38 19.25
N LEU A 463 -3.78 -6.44 18.35
CA LEU A 463 -3.87 -5.50 17.22
C LEU A 463 -4.28 -4.09 17.67
N LEU A 464 -5.11 -3.97 18.72
CA LEU A 464 -5.52 -2.69 19.31
C LEU A 464 -4.32 -1.96 19.94
N ALA A 465 -3.46 -2.70 20.65
CA ALA A 465 -2.20 -2.15 21.17
C ALA A 465 -1.32 -1.58 20.04
N SER A 466 -1.08 -2.38 18.99
CA SER A 466 -0.28 -1.99 17.83
C SER A 466 -0.85 -0.75 17.12
N ALA A 467 -2.17 -0.63 17.02
CA ALA A 467 -2.83 0.54 16.45
C ALA A 467 -2.58 1.81 17.28
N HIS A 468 -2.72 1.73 18.61
CA HIS A 468 -2.42 2.85 19.51
C HIS A 468 -0.95 3.27 19.46
N ASP A 469 -0.02 2.30 19.50
CA ASP A 469 1.42 2.56 19.43
C ASP A 469 1.81 3.21 18.10
N SER A 470 1.17 2.81 16.99
CA SER A 470 1.38 3.42 15.67
C SER A 470 0.97 4.89 15.66
N ILE A 471 -0.21 5.21 16.21
CA ILE A 471 -0.71 6.60 16.32
C ILE A 471 0.24 7.45 17.18
N TYR A 472 0.74 6.91 18.29
CA TYR A 472 1.66 7.60 19.19
C TYR A 472 3.03 7.86 18.54
N PHE A 473 3.60 6.83 17.90
CA PHE A 473 4.94 6.87 17.32
C PHE A 473 5.03 7.80 16.10
N LEU A 474 4.00 7.80 15.26
CA LEU A 474 3.92 8.68 14.09
C LEU A 474 3.65 10.16 14.46
N GLY A 475 3.54 10.47 15.76
CA GLY A 475 3.35 11.84 16.23
C GLY A 475 1.95 12.41 16.00
N ASN A 476 0.99 11.59 15.54
CA ASN A 476 -0.38 12.03 15.30
C ASN A 476 -1.10 12.39 16.60
N GLU A 477 -0.95 11.55 17.63
CA GLU A 477 -1.42 11.84 18.99
C GLU A 477 -0.41 11.35 20.04
N HIS A 478 0.69 12.11 20.16
CA HIS A 478 1.79 11.79 21.07
C HIS A 478 1.45 12.14 22.55
N THR A 479 0.43 11.48 23.11
CA THR A 479 -0.10 11.78 24.45
C THR A 479 0.10 10.63 25.44
N PRO A 480 0.21 10.90 26.76
CA PRO A 480 0.22 9.85 27.78
C PRO A 480 -1.02 8.96 27.74
N ALA A 481 -2.18 9.51 27.36
CA ALA A 481 -3.42 8.74 27.24
C ALA A 481 -3.35 7.68 26.14
N ARG A 482 -2.72 7.99 25.00
CA ARG A 482 -2.55 7.04 23.89
C ARG A 482 -1.61 5.90 24.27
N LEU A 483 -0.53 6.20 25.01
CA LEU A 483 0.34 5.17 25.60
C LEU A 483 -0.39 4.29 26.61
N ALA A 484 -1.15 4.89 27.52
CA ALA A 484 -1.92 4.14 28.52
C ALA A 484 -2.97 3.21 27.88
N ALA A 485 -3.57 3.62 26.76
CA ALA A 485 -4.50 2.78 26.01
C ALA A 485 -3.80 1.57 25.36
N ALA A 486 -2.60 1.76 24.79
CA ALA A 486 -1.79 0.66 24.28
C ALA A 486 -1.42 -0.32 25.41
N GLU A 487 -0.96 0.20 26.54
CA GLU A 487 -0.59 -0.61 27.72
C GLU A 487 -1.78 -1.43 28.25
N ALA A 488 -2.96 -0.82 28.36
CA ALA A 488 -4.17 -1.51 28.83
C ALA A 488 -4.60 -2.66 27.91
N ALA A 489 -4.44 -2.50 26.59
CA ALA A 489 -4.69 -3.56 25.62
C ALA A 489 -3.67 -4.71 25.77
N ILE A 490 -2.39 -4.40 25.97
CA ILE A 490 -1.32 -5.38 26.23
C ILE A 490 -1.57 -6.13 27.54
N GLU A 491 -1.93 -5.44 28.63
CA GLU A 491 -2.26 -6.08 29.90
C GLU A 491 -3.43 -7.05 29.76
N SER A 492 -4.42 -6.72 28.93
CA SER A 492 -5.56 -7.59 28.66
C SER A 492 -5.13 -8.85 27.91
N ALA A 493 -4.29 -8.71 26.87
CA ALA A 493 -3.71 -9.83 26.15
C ALA A 493 -2.83 -10.72 27.07
N SER A 494 -1.97 -10.11 27.88
CA SER A 494 -1.10 -10.78 28.85
C SER A 494 -1.86 -11.56 29.92
N ARG A 495 -2.98 -11.03 30.42
CA ARG A 495 -3.85 -11.74 31.37
C ARG A 495 -4.47 -13.01 30.78
N MET A 496 -4.71 -13.04 29.48
CA MET A 496 -5.28 -14.20 28.80
C MET A 496 -4.21 -15.24 28.43
N ARG A 497 -3.10 -14.77 27.83
CA ARG A 497 -2.06 -15.62 27.27
C ARG A 497 -0.68 -14.97 27.51
N PRO A 498 -0.12 -15.09 28.72
CA PRO A 498 1.15 -14.44 29.06
C PRO A 498 2.33 -15.01 28.25
N ASP A 499 2.30 -16.30 27.91
CA ASP A 499 3.40 -16.98 27.20
C ASP A 499 3.22 -16.99 25.67
N ALA A 500 2.22 -16.29 25.13
CA ALA A 500 1.96 -16.28 23.69
C ALA A 500 2.89 -15.33 22.96
N GLY A 501 3.44 -15.77 21.82
CA GLY A 501 4.34 -14.93 21.03
C GLY A 501 3.70 -13.64 20.53
N GLU A 502 2.39 -13.64 20.28
CA GLU A 502 1.65 -12.44 19.87
C GLU A 502 1.60 -11.38 20.99
N THR A 503 1.53 -11.82 22.26
CA THR A 503 1.61 -10.94 23.44
C THR A 503 3.00 -10.30 23.53
N HIS A 504 4.05 -11.12 23.42
CA HIS A 504 5.43 -10.66 23.45
C HIS A 504 5.75 -9.74 22.26
N LEU A 505 5.22 -10.02 21.07
CA LEU A 505 5.36 -9.15 19.90
C LEU A 505 4.68 -7.79 20.11
N ALA A 506 3.45 -7.77 20.63
CA ALA A 506 2.77 -6.52 20.98
C ALA A 506 3.53 -5.73 22.04
N ARG A 507 4.08 -6.40 23.06
CA ARG A 507 4.94 -5.78 24.08
C ARG A 507 6.22 -5.20 23.48
N ALA A 508 6.87 -5.92 22.58
CA ALA A 508 8.07 -5.44 21.89
C ALA A 508 7.79 -4.18 21.06
N GLU A 509 6.68 -4.15 20.31
CA GLU A 509 6.25 -2.99 19.55
C GLU A 509 6.05 -1.77 20.46
N ASN A 510 5.38 -1.96 21.60
CA ASN A 510 5.13 -0.92 22.58
C ASN A 510 6.41 -0.40 23.26
N LEU A 511 7.31 -1.29 23.66
CA LEU A 511 8.62 -0.90 24.23
C LEU A 511 9.45 -0.11 23.21
N TYR A 512 9.45 -0.51 21.94
CA TYR A 512 10.16 0.20 20.88
C TYR A 512 9.53 1.57 20.56
N ARG A 513 8.21 1.61 20.34
CA ARG A 513 7.49 2.78 19.81
C ARG A 513 7.09 3.77 20.89
N GLY A 514 6.63 3.27 22.03
CA GLY A 514 6.14 4.07 23.14
C GLY A 514 7.27 4.53 24.07
N TYR A 515 8.14 3.59 24.47
CA TYR A 515 9.13 3.84 25.53
C TYR A 515 10.57 3.98 25.03
N ARG A 516 10.85 3.58 23.79
CA ARG A 516 12.21 3.46 23.22
C ARG A 516 13.14 2.57 24.05
N ASP A 517 12.58 1.58 24.75
CA ASP A 517 13.35 0.55 25.45
C ASP A 517 13.76 -0.52 24.44
N TYR A 518 14.90 -0.29 23.78
CA TYR A 518 15.41 -1.16 22.73
C TYR A 518 15.87 -2.52 23.23
N ASP A 519 16.47 -2.59 24.43
CA ASP A 519 16.92 -3.85 25.01
C ASP A 519 15.72 -4.70 25.45
N GLY A 520 14.75 -4.08 26.13
CA GLY A 520 13.50 -4.74 26.49
C GLY A 520 12.74 -5.25 25.26
N ALA A 521 12.62 -4.43 24.22
CA ALA A 521 11.95 -4.82 22.98
C ALA A 521 12.64 -6.02 22.28
N LEU A 522 13.97 -6.07 22.24
CA LEU A 522 14.69 -7.21 21.67
C LEU A 522 14.54 -8.49 22.49
N ALA A 523 14.50 -8.38 23.82
CA ALA A 523 14.26 -9.54 24.69
C ALA A 523 12.87 -10.14 24.47
N GLU A 524 11.85 -9.29 24.34
CA GLU A 524 10.48 -9.70 24.01
C GLU A 524 10.38 -10.35 22.62
N LEU A 525 11.10 -9.82 21.62
CA LEU A 525 11.16 -10.40 20.28
C LEU A 525 11.79 -11.80 20.25
N ASP A 526 12.82 -12.05 21.06
CA ASP A 526 13.42 -13.40 21.17
C ASP A 526 12.41 -14.41 21.69
N ILE A 527 11.56 -14.02 22.65
CA ILE A 527 10.50 -14.88 23.17
C ILE A 527 9.41 -15.08 22.12
N ALA A 528 8.96 -14.00 21.47
CA ALA A 528 7.96 -14.05 20.41
C ALA A 528 8.36 -15.00 19.28
N GLY A 529 9.63 -14.92 18.84
CA GLY A 529 10.18 -15.71 17.74
C GLY A 529 10.15 -17.23 17.95
N ARG A 530 10.02 -17.69 19.20
CA ARG A 530 9.95 -19.13 19.53
C ARG A 530 8.61 -19.76 19.15
N THR A 531 7.53 -18.96 19.08
CA THR A 531 6.17 -19.44 18.78
C THR A 531 5.59 -18.84 17.50
N LEU A 532 6.28 -17.87 16.90
CA LEU A 532 5.91 -17.21 15.65
C LEU A 532 7.03 -17.33 14.59
N PRO A 533 7.39 -18.57 14.18
CA PRO A 533 8.57 -18.81 13.35
C PRO A 533 8.51 -18.18 11.96
N ASN A 534 7.30 -17.92 11.43
CA ASN A 534 7.08 -17.30 10.12
C ASN A 534 6.50 -15.89 10.19
N ASP A 535 6.44 -15.24 11.36
CA ASP A 535 5.97 -13.86 11.44
C ASP A 535 7.07 -12.89 11.00
N SER A 536 6.91 -12.31 9.81
CA SER A 536 7.89 -11.40 9.20
C SER A 536 8.12 -10.11 10.00
N ARG A 537 7.21 -9.75 10.92
CA ARG A 537 7.34 -8.56 11.78
C ARG A 537 8.44 -8.71 12.83
N ILE A 538 8.75 -9.94 13.25
CA ILE A 538 9.79 -10.20 14.25
C ILE A 538 11.17 -9.77 13.73
N PRO A 539 11.69 -10.32 12.61
CA PRO A 539 12.94 -9.84 12.04
C PRO A 539 12.82 -8.39 11.53
N GLN A 540 11.64 -7.92 11.11
CA GLN A 540 11.48 -6.51 10.72
C GLN A 540 11.75 -5.55 11.88
N LEU A 541 11.09 -5.77 13.02
CA LEU A 541 11.20 -4.92 14.20
C LEU A 541 12.60 -5.02 14.82
N ALA A 542 13.17 -6.23 14.88
CA ALA A 542 14.56 -6.42 15.29
C ALA A 542 15.52 -5.60 14.40
N GLY A 543 15.31 -5.61 13.07
CA GLY A 543 16.09 -4.81 12.13
C GLY A 543 16.04 -3.31 12.42
N TYR A 544 14.86 -2.77 12.73
CA TYR A 544 14.71 -1.37 13.11
C TYR A 544 15.42 -1.02 14.42
N ILE A 545 15.26 -1.87 15.44
CA ILE A 545 15.82 -1.64 16.78
C ILE A 545 17.36 -1.76 16.75
N VAL A 546 17.88 -2.84 16.17
CA VAL A 546 19.33 -3.11 16.08
C VAL A 546 20.04 -2.02 15.28
N ARG A 547 19.40 -1.51 14.21
CA ARG A 547 19.89 -0.34 13.47
C ARG A 547 20.01 0.90 14.36
N ARG A 548 18.98 1.23 15.16
CA ARG A 548 18.99 2.38 16.07
C ARG A 548 19.97 2.23 17.24
N ARG A 549 20.34 0.99 17.61
CA ARG A 549 21.43 0.70 18.55
C ARG A 549 22.85 0.87 17.98
N GLY A 550 22.98 1.09 16.67
CA GLY A 550 24.26 1.30 15.99
C GLY A 550 24.81 0.09 15.23
N ASN A 551 24.16 -1.07 15.33
CA ASN A 551 24.57 -2.28 14.63
C ASN A 551 23.95 -2.34 13.23
N GLN A 552 24.41 -1.47 12.33
CA GLN A 552 23.79 -1.25 11.00
C GLN A 552 23.74 -2.51 10.12
N GLU A 553 24.85 -3.24 10.01
CA GLU A 553 24.92 -4.45 9.17
C GLU A 553 24.03 -5.56 9.72
N GLU A 554 24.01 -5.77 11.04
CA GLU A 554 23.13 -6.74 11.68
C GLU A 554 21.66 -6.37 11.50
N GLY A 555 21.31 -5.09 11.70
CA GLY A 555 19.96 -4.57 11.45
C GLY A 555 19.52 -4.78 10.00
N LEU A 556 20.42 -4.60 9.03
CA LEU A 556 20.17 -4.90 7.63
C LEU A 556 19.92 -6.40 7.39
N GLN A 557 20.69 -7.30 8.01
CA GLN A 557 20.46 -8.75 7.88
C GLN A 557 19.07 -9.15 8.39
N TYR A 558 18.62 -8.56 9.50
CA TYR A 558 17.27 -8.77 10.00
C TYR A 558 16.19 -8.29 9.01
N LEU A 559 16.35 -7.11 8.38
CA LEU A 559 15.42 -6.65 7.34
C LEU A 559 15.41 -7.57 6.11
N LEU A 560 16.57 -8.08 5.70
CA LEU A 560 16.66 -9.04 4.60
C LEU A 560 15.96 -10.37 4.96
N ARG A 561 16.11 -10.86 6.19
CA ARG A 561 15.37 -12.03 6.68
C ARG A 561 13.86 -11.80 6.73
N SER A 562 13.41 -10.58 7.09
CA SER A 562 12.00 -10.22 6.97
C SER A 562 11.50 -10.33 5.52
N LEU A 563 12.31 -9.89 4.54
CA LEU A 563 12.00 -10.03 3.11
C LEU A 563 12.06 -11.48 2.61
N GLU A 564 12.62 -12.45 3.34
CA GLU A 564 12.50 -13.87 2.98
C GLU A 564 11.11 -14.43 3.26
N LEU A 565 10.43 -13.88 4.28
CA LEU A 565 9.08 -14.22 4.71
C LEU A 565 8.01 -13.29 4.09
N ASP A 566 8.39 -12.07 3.70
CA ASP A 566 7.50 -11.09 3.08
C ASP A 566 8.19 -10.35 1.90
N PRO A 567 8.53 -11.07 0.81
CA PRO A 567 9.42 -10.60 -0.27
C PRO A 567 8.92 -9.40 -1.06
N ARG A 568 7.62 -9.10 -0.98
CA ARG A 568 6.95 -8.00 -1.66
C ARG A 568 6.38 -6.96 -0.68
N ASN A 569 6.81 -6.99 0.58
CA ASN A 569 6.48 -5.92 1.52
C ASN A 569 7.14 -4.60 1.09
N PHE A 570 6.32 -3.72 0.53
CA PHE A 570 6.78 -2.45 -0.03
C PHE A 570 7.48 -1.57 1.01
N LEU A 571 6.94 -1.54 2.24
CA LEU A 571 7.51 -0.76 3.34
C LEU A 571 8.87 -1.31 3.78
N THR A 572 9.01 -2.63 3.94
CA THR A 572 10.29 -3.24 4.30
C THR A 572 11.35 -2.99 3.21
N LEU A 573 10.97 -3.00 1.92
CA LEU A 573 11.88 -2.66 0.82
C LEU A 573 12.39 -1.21 0.93
N GLN A 574 11.49 -0.25 1.21
CA GLN A 574 11.87 1.15 1.45
C GLN A 574 12.80 1.29 2.67
N GLN A 575 12.49 0.61 3.78
CA GLN A 575 13.34 0.65 4.97
C GLN A 575 14.70 -0.02 4.76
N THR A 576 14.77 -1.05 3.90
CA THR A 576 16.02 -1.68 3.48
C THR A 576 16.85 -0.74 2.61
N ALA A 577 16.20 0.02 1.72
CA ALA A 577 16.87 1.06 0.92
C ALA A 577 17.54 2.12 1.82
N LEU A 578 16.84 2.56 2.86
CA LEU A 578 17.35 3.52 3.84
C LEU A 578 18.57 2.97 4.60
N SER A 579 18.56 1.69 4.98
CA SER A 579 19.73 1.05 5.58
C SER A 579 20.92 0.98 4.61
N TYR A 580 20.69 0.69 3.32
CA TYR A 580 21.74 0.77 2.31
C TYR A 580 22.26 2.19 2.09
N GLN A 581 21.40 3.21 2.17
CA GLN A 581 21.80 4.61 2.07
C GLN A 581 22.76 4.99 3.21
N ILE A 582 22.43 4.64 4.46
CA ILE A 582 23.26 4.88 5.65
C ILE A 582 24.62 4.17 5.56
N LEU A 583 24.63 2.99 4.94
CA LEU A 583 25.87 2.25 4.65
C LEU A 583 26.58 2.74 3.38
N ARG A 584 26.04 3.74 2.67
CA ARG A 584 26.52 4.28 1.39
C ARG A 584 26.66 3.19 0.30
N ARG A 585 25.82 2.16 0.35
CA ARG A 585 25.75 1.02 -0.59
C ARG A 585 24.73 1.30 -1.69
N TYR A 586 25.02 2.32 -2.49
CA TYR A 586 24.09 2.89 -3.48
C TYR A 586 23.65 1.91 -4.57
N ALA A 587 24.51 0.98 -4.99
CA ALA A 587 24.14 -0.03 -5.98
C ALA A 587 23.09 -1.03 -5.45
N GLU A 588 23.18 -1.40 -4.17
CA GLU A 588 22.16 -2.20 -3.48
C GLU A 588 20.89 -1.40 -3.21
N MET A 589 21.03 -0.13 -2.80
CA MET A 589 19.91 0.79 -2.61
C MET A 589 19.07 0.93 -3.89
N ALA A 590 19.71 1.16 -5.04
CA ALA A 590 19.05 1.21 -6.35
C ALA A 590 18.27 -0.08 -6.64
N ARG A 591 18.90 -1.24 -6.45
CA ARG A 591 18.27 -2.56 -6.73
C ARG A 591 17.05 -2.83 -5.86
N VAL A 592 17.08 -2.47 -4.57
CA VAL A 592 15.94 -2.70 -3.69
C VAL A 592 14.80 -1.72 -3.96
N LEU A 593 15.11 -0.48 -4.36
CA LEU A 593 14.11 0.49 -4.82
C LEU A 593 13.48 0.04 -6.14
N ASP A 594 14.27 -0.49 -7.08
CA ASP A 594 13.77 -1.07 -8.34
C ASP A 594 12.82 -2.25 -8.07
N ARG A 595 13.10 -3.09 -7.06
CA ARG A 595 12.16 -4.12 -6.59
C ARG A 595 10.87 -3.53 -6.03
N GLY A 596 10.96 -2.44 -5.27
CA GLY A 596 9.79 -1.71 -4.79
C GLY A 596 8.92 -1.18 -5.94
N LEU A 597 9.55 -0.56 -6.94
CA LEU A 597 8.88 -0.03 -8.13
C LEU A 597 8.29 -1.13 -9.02
N ALA A 598 8.85 -2.35 -9.02
CA ALA A 598 8.22 -3.49 -9.68
C ALA A 598 6.89 -3.92 -9.01
N ILE A 599 6.67 -3.54 -7.75
CA ILE A 599 5.43 -3.82 -7.00
C ILE A 599 4.46 -2.63 -7.11
N LYS A 600 4.96 -1.40 -6.95
CA LYS A 600 4.18 -0.15 -7.09
C LYS A 600 4.89 0.80 -8.05
N PRO A 601 4.68 0.66 -9.38
CA PRO A 601 5.38 1.49 -10.38
C PRO A 601 5.07 2.98 -10.27
N ASP A 602 3.87 3.32 -9.82
CA ASP A 602 3.36 4.70 -9.74
C ASP A 602 3.66 5.39 -8.40
N ASP A 603 4.40 4.74 -7.49
CA ASP A 603 4.80 5.34 -6.21
C ASP A 603 5.88 6.41 -6.42
N VAL A 604 5.45 7.67 -6.45
CA VAL A 604 6.28 8.82 -6.86
C VAL A 604 7.41 9.09 -5.87
N GLU A 605 7.19 8.85 -4.58
CA GLU A 605 8.16 8.98 -3.51
C GLU A 605 9.31 7.97 -3.69
N THR A 606 9.00 6.71 -4.03
CA THR A 606 10.04 5.70 -4.34
C THR A 606 10.75 6.00 -5.65
N ARG A 607 10.06 6.54 -6.66
CA ARG A 607 10.69 7.01 -7.91
C ARG A 607 11.68 8.15 -7.62
N ALA A 608 11.30 9.09 -6.75
CA ALA A 608 12.16 10.18 -6.31
C ALA A 608 13.37 9.65 -5.52
N ALA A 609 13.17 8.77 -4.55
CA ALA A 609 14.26 8.11 -3.82
C ALA A 609 15.22 7.37 -4.77
N ARG A 610 14.69 6.71 -5.80
CA ARG A 610 15.50 6.01 -6.81
C ARG A 610 16.33 6.96 -7.68
N ALA A 611 15.80 8.13 -8.00
CA ALA A 611 16.52 9.19 -8.71
C ALA A 611 17.60 9.84 -7.84
N VAL A 612 17.32 10.05 -6.55
CA VAL A 612 18.26 10.61 -5.56
C VAL A 612 19.51 9.74 -5.38
N VAL A 613 19.43 8.43 -5.64
CA VAL A 613 20.62 7.54 -5.58
C VAL A 613 21.79 8.08 -6.41
N GLU A 614 21.53 8.57 -7.62
CA GLU A 614 22.60 9.09 -8.50
C GLU A 614 23.11 10.46 -8.04
N LEU A 615 22.23 11.27 -7.44
CA LEU A 615 22.61 12.53 -6.81
C LEU A 615 23.57 12.23 -5.66
N ASP A 616 23.18 11.39 -4.70
CA ASP A 616 23.99 11.06 -3.53
C ASP A 616 25.28 10.34 -3.89
N TRP A 617 25.21 9.37 -4.80
CA TRP A 617 26.35 8.55 -5.17
C TRP A 617 27.34 9.31 -6.05
N LYS A 618 26.87 9.94 -7.12
CA LYS A 618 27.73 10.45 -8.21
C LYS A 618 27.70 11.96 -8.37
N ALA A 619 26.95 12.67 -7.53
CA ALA A 619 26.67 14.10 -7.70
C ALA A 619 25.99 14.37 -9.06
N ASP A 620 25.07 13.50 -9.48
CA ASP A 620 24.32 13.64 -10.72
C ASP A 620 22.85 13.97 -10.45
N THR A 621 22.46 15.22 -10.75
CA THR A 621 21.09 15.72 -10.54
C THR A 621 20.14 15.36 -11.67
N ARG A 622 20.64 14.91 -12.83
CA ARG A 622 19.85 14.71 -14.05
C ARG A 622 18.64 13.78 -13.84
N PRO A 623 18.76 12.63 -13.14
CA PRO A 623 17.59 11.76 -12.93
C PRO A 623 16.50 12.42 -12.09
N VAL A 624 16.86 13.24 -11.11
CA VAL A 624 15.89 13.97 -10.28
C VAL A 624 15.22 15.07 -11.11
N HIS A 625 16.00 15.85 -11.86
CA HIS A 625 15.48 16.88 -12.76
C HIS A 625 14.51 16.29 -13.81
N GLN A 626 14.88 15.19 -14.45
CA GLN A 626 14.03 14.48 -15.42
C GLN A 626 12.70 14.01 -14.81
N LEU A 627 12.74 13.49 -13.57
CA LEU A 627 11.53 13.11 -12.86
C LEU A 627 10.63 14.32 -12.61
N MET A 628 11.19 15.48 -12.21
CA MET A 628 10.39 16.69 -11.97
C MET A 628 9.72 17.19 -13.25
N GLU A 629 10.42 17.18 -14.39
CA GLU A 629 9.83 17.54 -15.69
C GLU A 629 8.72 16.57 -16.10
N GLU A 630 8.93 15.26 -15.91
CA GLU A 630 7.91 14.25 -16.21
C GLU A 630 6.65 14.46 -15.36
N LEU A 631 6.82 14.64 -14.04
CA LEU A 631 5.70 14.87 -13.13
C LEU A 631 4.99 16.18 -13.46
N ARG A 632 5.72 17.26 -13.78
CA ARG A 632 5.11 18.53 -14.19
C ARG A 632 4.26 18.38 -15.44
N ALA A 633 4.66 17.51 -16.38
CA ALA A 633 3.91 17.28 -17.61
C ALA A 633 2.70 16.34 -17.43
N ARG A 634 2.81 15.33 -16.55
CA ARG A 634 1.84 14.22 -16.47
C ARG A 634 0.97 14.22 -15.22
N ASP A 635 1.52 14.59 -14.08
CA ASP A 635 0.84 14.63 -12.79
C ASP A 635 1.39 15.77 -11.90
N PRO A 636 0.98 17.03 -12.17
CA PRO A 636 1.43 18.18 -11.38
C PRO A 636 1.07 18.09 -9.90
N ALA A 637 0.03 17.32 -9.55
CA ALA A 637 -0.37 17.13 -8.16
C ALA A 637 0.65 16.28 -7.39
N ALA A 638 1.29 15.31 -8.06
CA ALA A 638 2.33 14.49 -7.45
C ALA A 638 3.62 15.27 -7.12
N LEU A 639 3.92 16.39 -7.79
CA LEU A 639 5.07 17.23 -7.45
C LEU A 639 5.07 17.68 -6.00
N LYS A 640 3.89 17.95 -5.43
CA LYS A 640 3.75 18.34 -4.01
C LYS A 640 4.28 17.26 -3.06
N ARG A 641 4.13 15.98 -3.42
CA ARG A 641 4.57 14.83 -2.60
C ARG A 641 6.07 14.60 -2.63
N VAL A 642 6.77 15.18 -3.62
CA VAL A 642 8.22 15.06 -3.79
C VAL A 642 8.91 16.43 -3.82
N ALA A 643 8.24 17.45 -3.26
CA ALA A 643 8.73 18.81 -3.27
C ALA A 643 10.03 18.96 -2.45
N ASP A 644 10.26 18.15 -1.42
CA ASP A 644 11.54 18.08 -0.71
C ASP A 644 12.69 17.63 -1.62
N THR A 645 12.45 16.59 -2.43
CA THR A 645 13.44 16.09 -3.39
C THR A 645 13.67 17.12 -4.50
N TRP A 646 12.62 17.79 -4.97
CA TRP A 646 12.72 18.88 -5.93
C TRP A 646 13.55 20.04 -5.39
N PHE A 647 13.28 20.49 -4.17
CA PHE A 647 14.02 21.57 -3.51
C PHE A 647 15.50 21.23 -3.38
N THR A 648 15.80 19.99 -2.96
CA THR A 648 17.18 19.49 -2.84
C THR A 648 17.90 19.53 -4.20
N CYS A 649 17.23 19.10 -5.28
CA CYS A 649 17.77 19.17 -6.63
C CYS A 649 18.03 20.62 -7.07
N ALA A 650 17.08 21.52 -6.82
CA ALA A 650 17.20 22.93 -7.19
C ALA A 650 18.36 23.62 -6.46
N LEU A 651 18.55 23.32 -5.17
CA LEU A 651 19.72 23.80 -4.41
C LEU A 651 21.05 23.25 -4.97
N ALA A 652 21.07 21.97 -5.35
CA ALA A 652 22.25 21.36 -5.97
C ALA A 652 22.60 21.99 -7.33
N GLU A 653 21.58 22.35 -8.12
CA GLU A 653 21.70 22.98 -9.44
C GLU A 653 21.90 24.51 -9.38
N ARG A 654 21.79 25.11 -8.19
CA ARG A 654 21.83 26.58 -7.99
C ARG A 654 20.73 27.31 -8.76
N ASP A 655 19.56 26.71 -8.84
CA ASP A 655 18.38 27.26 -9.50
C ASP A 655 17.41 27.87 -8.46
N PRO A 656 17.47 29.20 -8.22
CA PRO A 656 16.59 29.84 -7.25
C PRO A 656 15.11 29.79 -7.69
N VAL A 657 14.83 29.80 -9.00
CA VAL A 657 13.44 29.79 -9.52
C VAL A 657 12.80 28.42 -9.25
N ALA A 658 13.53 27.35 -9.53
CA ALA A 658 13.07 26.00 -9.20
C ALA A 658 12.95 25.80 -7.69
N ALA A 659 13.87 26.36 -6.90
CA ALA A 659 13.82 26.25 -5.44
C ALA A 659 12.60 26.98 -4.85
N GLU A 660 12.30 28.21 -5.29
CA GLU A 660 11.10 28.96 -4.88
C GLU A 660 9.81 28.23 -5.27
N ALA A 661 9.79 27.62 -6.46
CA ALA A 661 8.66 26.83 -6.92
C ALA A 661 8.47 25.54 -6.10
N ALA A 662 9.56 24.90 -5.67
CA ALA A 662 9.52 23.73 -4.80
C ALA A 662 8.98 24.07 -3.40
N ILE A 663 9.44 25.17 -2.80
CA ILE A 663 8.89 25.66 -1.53
C ILE A 663 7.39 25.98 -1.68
N SER A 664 7.01 26.64 -2.77
CA SER A 664 5.59 26.93 -3.05
C SER A 664 4.74 25.66 -3.16
N ALA A 665 5.31 24.55 -3.67
CA ALA A 665 4.63 23.26 -3.76
C ALA A 665 4.52 22.54 -2.41
N LEU A 666 5.46 22.73 -1.48
CA LEU A 666 5.39 22.22 -0.10
C LEU A 666 4.21 22.85 0.67
N GLY A 667 3.95 24.13 0.42
CA GLY A 667 2.91 24.88 1.14
C GLY A 667 3.25 24.98 2.63
N GLU A 668 2.31 24.58 3.49
CA GLU A 668 2.50 24.57 4.95
C GLU A 668 3.21 23.31 5.48
N SER A 669 3.50 22.34 4.62
CA SER A 669 4.19 21.11 5.04
C SER A 669 5.66 21.44 5.36
N PRO A 670 6.19 21.03 6.52
CA PRO A 670 7.59 21.24 6.83
C PRO A 670 8.47 20.37 5.92
N TYR A 671 9.62 20.91 5.52
CA TYR A 671 10.64 20.17 4.77
C TYR A 671 11.42 19.27 5.73
N ASP A 672 11.41 17.95 5.52
CA ASP A 672 12.19 16.99 6.32
C ASP A 672 13.59 16.84 5.74
N TYR A 673 14.56 17.48 6.40
CA TYR A 673 15.96 17.42 6.01
C TYR A 673 16.51 16.00 6.19
N ASN A 674 16.91 15.38 5.08
CA ASN A 674 17.53 14.05 5.03
C ASN A 674 16.71 12.94 5.73
N GLN A 675 15.38 13.05 5.79
CA GLN A 675 14.50 12.06 6.42
C GLN A 675 14.88 11.77 7.89
N GLY A 676 15.33 12.82 8.58
CA GLY A 676 16.03 12.78 9.87
C GLY A 676 15.23 13.27 11.07
N ALA A 677 13.94 13.58 10.86
CA ALA A 677 13.12 14.32 11.81
C ALA A 677 13.66 15.74 12.12
N ILE A 678 14.41 16.34 11.18
CA ILE A 678 14.87 17.74 11.23
C ILE A 678 14.01 18.53 10.25
N TYR A 679 13.14 19.38 10.78
CA TYR A 679 12.14 20.06 9.97
C TYR A 679 12.49 21.54 9.76
N PHE A 680 12.65 21.95 8.50
CA PHE A 680 12.81 23.35 8.13
C PHE A 680 11.46 23.96 7.77
N ASN A 681 11.12 25.09 8.40
CA ASN A 681 9.96 25.87 8.00
C ASN A 681 10.26 26.69 6.74
N HIS A 682 9.22 27.26 6.14
CA HIS A 682 9.31 28.04 4.91
C HIS A 682 10.34 29.19 5.00
N LEU A 683 10.41 29.90 6.13
CA LEU A 683 11.34 31.02 6.34
C LEU A 683 12.81 30.57 6.35
N VAL A 684 13.10 29.39 6.92
CA VAL A 684 14.45 28.79 6.86
C VAL A 684 14.80 28.45 5.41
N LEU A 685 13.87 27.89 4.63
CA LEU A 685 14.10 27.55 3.22
C LEU A 685 14.34 28.80 2.36
N GLU A 686 13.58 29.88 2.55
CA GLU A 686 13.82 31.18 1.90
C GLU A 686 15.21 31.73 2.25
N GLY A 687 15.59 31.67 3.53
CA GLY A 687 16.91 32.07 3.99
C GLY A 687 18.03 31.26 3.33
N LEU A 688 17.82 29.95 3.11
CA LEU A 688 18.75 29.09 2.40
C LEU A 688 18.90 29.47 0.92
N ILE A 689 17.80 29.76 0.21
CA ILE A 689 17.85 30.26 -1.18
C ILE A 689 18.61 31.58 -1.23
N ALA A 690 18.30 32.53 -0.34
CA ALA A 690 18.96 33.83 -0.32
C ALA A 690 20.47 33.70 -0.05
N ARG A 691 20.89 32.82 0.89
CA ARG A 691 22.31 32.52 1.13
C ARG A 691 22.98 31.90 -0.10
N MET A 692 22.33 30.94 -0.76
CA MET A 692 22.84 30.33 -1.99
C MET A 692 23.08 31.36 -3.09
N MET A 693 22.25 32.41 -3.15
CA MET A 693 22.35 33.51 -4.09
C MET A 693 23.28 34.66 -3.63
N ASN A 694 23.92 34.53 -2.47
CA ASN A 694 24.71 35.58 -1.82
C ASN A 694 23.92 36.89 -1.56
N ASP A 695 22.60 36.80 -1.37
CA ASP A 695 21.74 37.93 -0.95
C ASP A 695 21.67 37.98 0.57
N GLU A 696 22.73 38.51 1.19
CA GLU A 696 22.87 38.62 2.65
C GLU A 696 21.73 39.38 3.31
N ALA A 697 21.15 40.38 2.64
CA ALA A 697 20.07 41.18 3.16
C ALA A 697 18.78 40.35 3.28
N LYS A 698 18.40 39.64 2.21
CA LYS A 698 17.23 38.75 2.25
C LYS A 698 17.45 37.56 3.18
N ALA A 699 18.64 36.97 3.18
CA ALA A 699 18.98 35.87 4.07
C ALA A 699 18.80 36.30 5.53
N ARG A 700 19.40 37.43 5.93
CA ARG A 700 19.30 37.94 7.30
C ARG A 700 17.84 38.27 7.67
N ALA A 701 17.06 38.83 6.75
CA ALA A 701 15.64 39.11 6.98
C ALA A 701 14.85 37.81 7.24
N ALA A 702 15.01 36.80 6.38
CA ALA A 702 14.31 35.52 6.49
C ALA A 702 14.68 34.78 7.80
N PHE A 703 15.97 34.65 8.12
CA PHE A 703 16.41 34.00 9.37
C PHE A 703 15.98 34.78 10.62
N SER A 704 15.96 36.12 10.57
CA SER A 704 15.47 36.94 11.70
C SER A 704 13.99 36.72 11.96
N ALA A 705 13.20 36.51 10.89
CA ALA A 705 11.79 36.16 10.99
C ALA A 705 11.57 34.71 11.46
N ALA A 706 12.40 33.76 10.99
CA ALA A 706 12.30 32.35 11.36
C ALA A 706 12.63 32.10 12.85
N ARG A 707 13.59 32.84 13.40
CA ARG A 707 14.11 32.63 14.75
C ARG A 707 13.04 32.57 15.85
N PRO A 708 12.16 33.58 16.03
CA PRO A 708 11.14 33.54 17.08
C PRO A 708 10.12 32.41 16.92
N GLU A 709 9.87 31.93 15.69
CA GLU A 709 9.01 30.77 15.46
C GLU A 709 9.70 29.49 15.93
N GLN A 710 10.97 29.29 15.54
CA GLN A 710 11.73 28.14 15.94
C GLN A 710 12.00 28.11 17.45
N GLU A 711 12.21 29.28 18.06
CA GLU A 711 12.37 29.41 19.51
C GLU A 711 11.11 28.94 20.26
N LYS A 712 9.90 29.20 19.74
CA LYS A 712 8.66 28.66 20.31
C LYS A 712 8.62 27.13 20.22
N VAL A 713 9.07 26.54 19.11
CA VAL A 713 9.16 25.08 18.94
C VAL A 713 10.12 24.49 19.98
N VAL A 714 11.29 25.09 20.16
CA VAL A 714 12.27 24.68 21.17
C VAL A 714 11.73 24.85 22.58
N GLN A 715 11.03 25.95 22.90
CA GLN A 715 10.42 26.16 24.21
C GLN A 715 9.31 25.14 24.51
N ALA A 716 8.54 24.74 23.51
CA ALA A 716 7.53 23.69 23.63
C ALA A 716 8.17 22.30 23.83
N GLN A 717 9.40 22.10 23.34
CA GLN A 717 10.10 20.82 23.36
C GLN A 717 11.58 20.97 23.73
N PRO A 718 11.92 21.42 24.96
CA PRO A 718 13.28 21.84 25.32
C PRO A 718 14.32 20.71 25.32
N ASN A 719 13.86 19.45 25.31
CA ASN A 719 14.70 18.25 25.25
C ASN A 719 14.69 17.58 23.87
N HIS A 720 14.15 18.23 22.84
CA HIS A 720 14.10 17.71 21.48
C HIS A 720 15.28 18.24 20.64
N GLY A 721 16.33 17.41 20.52
CA GLY A 721 17.57 17.76 19.79
C GLY A 721 17.37 18.29 18.36
N PRO A 722 16.55 17.67 17.50
CA PRO A 722 16.33 18.16 16.13
C PRO A 722 15.85 19.60 16.03
N ALA A 723 14.91 20.03 16.89
CA ALA A 723 14.45 21.42 16.89
C ALA A 723 15.55 22.40 17.32
N LEU A 724 16.42 22.00 18.25
CA LEU A 724 17.57 22.82 18.67
C LEU A 724 18.61 22.97 17.56
N CYS A 725 18.86 21.94 16.75
CA CYS A 725 19.74 22.04 15.58
C CYS A 725 19.26 23.09 14.57
N VAL A 726 17.94 23.16 14.32
CA VAL A 726 17.38 24.18 13.41
C VAL A 726 17.57 25.57 13.98
N LEU A 727 17.34 25.77 15.29
CA LEU A 727 17.60 27.06 15.95
C LEU A 727 19.07 27.46 15.84
N ALA A 728 19.97 26.50 16.05
CA ALA A 728 21.41 26.72 15.93
C ALA A 728 21.84 27.15 14.53
N LEU A 729 21.23 26.58 13.47
CA LEU A 729 21.49 27.00 12.09
C LEU A 729 20.98 28.40 11.82
N ILE A 730 19.79 28.75 12.31
CA ILE A 730 19.25 30.11 12.22
C ILE A 730 20.19 31.10 12.90
N ASP A 731 20.63 30.80 14.12
CA ASP A 731 21.55 31.66 14.88
C ASP A 731 22.94 31.74 14.25
N ALA A 732 23.42 30.65 13.64
CA ALA A 732 24.65 30.66 12.84
C ALA A 732 24.52 31.59 11.62
N ALA A 733 23.39 31.53 10.90
CA ALA A 733 23.13 32.40 9.76
C ALA A 733 22.99 33.88 10.15
N LEU A 734 22.56 34.17 11.38
CA LEU A 734 22.48 35.52 11.95
C LEU A 734 23.80 36.01 12.57
N GLY A 735 24.85 35.18 12.59
CA GLY A 735 26.14 35.50 13.20
C GLY A 735 26.15 35.46 14.74
N ARG A 736 25.13 34.86 15.37
CA ARG A 736 25.01 34.69 16.82
C ARG A 736 25.83 33.50 17.30
N LYS A 737 27.15 33.66 17.24
CA LYS A 737 28.13 32.58 17.40
C LYS A 737 28.00 31.81 18.73
N ALA A 738 27.79 32.51 19.85
CA ALA A 738 27.75 31.87 21.16
C ALA A 738 26.50 31.00 21.32
N GLU A 739 25.35 31.54 20.93
CA GLU A 739 24.06 30.86 20.97
C GLU A 739 24.05 29.64 20.03
N ALA A 740 24.42 29.84 18.76
CA ALA A 740 24.42 28.78 17.75
C ALA A 740 25.28 27.57 18.17
N LEU A 741 26.50 27.80 18.66
CA LEU A 741 27.38 26.71 19.07
C LEU A 741 26.91 26.03 20.37
N SER A 742 26.30 26.78 21.28
CA SER A 742 25.72 26.23 22.51
C SER A 742 24.53 25.33 22.19
N GLU A 743 23.61 25.79 21.34
CA GLU A 743 22.41 25.08 20.92
C GLU A 743 22.75 23.81 20.13
N ALA A 744 23.66 23.90 19.16
CA ALA A 744 24.07 22.75 18.37
C ALA A 744 24.78 21.68 19.21
N ARG A 745 25.66 22.06 20.15
CA ARG A 745 26.27 21.11 21.09
C ARG A 745 25.23 20.46 21.99
N ARG A 746 24.26 21.25 22.47
CA ARG A 746 23.17 20.74 23.29
C ARG A 746 22.31 19.73 22.53
N ALA A 747 22.07 19.96 21.24
CA ALA A 747 21.34 18.99 20.41
C ALA A 747 22.07 17.64 20.32
N VAL A 748 23.39 17.66 20.12
CA VAL A 748 24.24 16.44 20.14
C VAL A 748 24.19 15.74 21.51
N GLU A 749 24.19 16.49 22.62
CA GLU A 749 24.06 15.93 23.97
C GLU A 749 22.69 15.29 24.24
N LEU A 750 21.61 15.84 23.68
CA LEU A 750 20.24 15.34 23.88
C LEU A 750 19.96 14.07 23.07
N LEU A 751 20.59 13.97 21.90
CA LEU A 751 20.48 12.84 20.99
C LEU A 751 21.88 12.37 20.52
N PRO A 752 22.68 11.80 21.42
CA PRO A 752 23.99 11.28 21.07
C PRO A 752 23.86 9.99 20.24
N VAL A 753 24.90 9.66 19.47
CA VAL A 753 24.95 8.49 18.59
C VAL A 753 24.74 7.19 19.38
N GLU A 754 25.22 7.13 20.61
CA GLU A 754 25.07 5.97 21.50
C GLU A 754 23.61 5.74 21.92
N LYS A 755 22.78 6.79 21.89
CA LYS A 755 21.35 6.72 22.23
C LYS A 755 20.48 6.44 21.01
N ASP A 756 20.81 7.04 19.88
CA ASP A 756 20.13 6.79 18.61
C ASP A 756 21.16 6.92 17.48
N ALA A 757 21.71 5.79 17.05
CA ALA A 757 22.73 5.77 16.02
C ALA A 757 22.18 6.02 14.62
N PHE A 758 20.87 6.14 14.48
CA PHE A 758 20.21 6.49 13.23
C PHE A 758 20.12 8.01 13.07
N ASN A 759 19.59 8.72 14.07
CA ASN A 759 19.41 10.18 14.01
C ASN A 759 20.58 10.97 14.62
N GLY A 760 21.33 10.39 15.56
CA GLY A 760 22.44 11.05 16.24
C GLY A 760 23.53 11.61 15.31
N PRO A 761 23.97 10.89 14.25
CA PRO A 761 24.92 11.42 13.28
C PRO A 761 24.48 12.73 12.62
N GLN A 762 23.17 12.91 12.39
CA GLN A 762 22.65 14.16 11.80
C GLN A 762 22.78 15.35 12.76
N MET A 763 22.76 15.15 14.08
CA MET A 763 23.04 16.24 15.03
C MET A 763 24.49 16.73 14.88
N ILE A 764 25.43 15.82 14.64
CA ILE A 764 26.84 16.14 14.38
C ILE A 764 26.97 16.88 13.03
N GLU A 765 26.25 16.43 12.00
CA GLU A 765 26.17 17.10 10.70
C GLU A 765 25.67 18.55 10.84
N MET A 766 24.57 18.78 11.56
CA MET A 766 24.02 20.13 11.78
C MET A 766 24.98 21.03 12.55
N LEU A 767 25.68 20.49 13.57
CA LEU A 767 26.74 21.23 14.27
C LEU A 767 27.88 21.61 13.32
N ALA A 768 28.29 20.70 12.44
CA ALA A 768 29.33 20.97 11.46
C ALA A 768 28.91 22.07 10.46
N MET A 769 27.64 22.04 10.02
CA MET A 769 27.06 23.03 9.14
C MET A 769 26.98 24.42 9.82
N ALA A 770 26.49 24.48 11.06
CA ALA A 770 26.45 25.72 11.84
C ALA A 770 27.87 26.32 12.04
N ALA A 771 28.85 25.47 12.37
CA ALA A 771 30.24 25.88 12.49
C ALA A 771 30.80 26.41 11.16
N ALA A 772 30.48 25.76 10.03
CA ALA A 772 30.89 26.22 8.71
C ALA A 772 30.33 27.62 8.39
N TRP A 773 29.05 27.85 8.69
CA TRP A 773 28.39 29.13 8.44
C TRP A 773 28.92 30.27 9.31
N LEU A 774 29.43 29.95 10.49
CA LEU A 774 30.12 30.89 11.39
C LEU A 774 31.59 31.15 11.02
N GLY A 775 32.12 30.45 10.01
CA GLY A 775 33.54 30.52 9.63
C GLY A 775 34.48 29.69 10.51
N GLU A 776 33.96 28.86 11.42
CA GLU A 776 34.72 27.97 12.29
C GLU A 776 35.15 26.70 11.53
N LYS A 777 35.95 26.87 10.48
CA LYS A 777 36.33 25.80 9.53
C LYS A 777 36.98 24.59 10.20
N ASP A 778 37.78 24.82 11.24
CA ASP A 778 38.46 23.78 12.00
C ASP A 778 37.45 22.87 12.70
N LEU A 779 36.50 23.47 13.43
CA LEU A 779 35.43 22.74 14.10
C LEU A 779 34.55 22.03 13.08
N ALA A 780 34.14 22.71 12.00
CA ALA A 780 33.30 22.13 10.95
C ALA A 780 33.94 20.88 10.32
N CYS A 781 35.21 20.98 9.90
CA CYS A 781 35.94 19.84 9.31
C CYS A 781 36.17 18.71 10.33
N GLN A 782 36.39 19.05 11.61
CA GLN A 782 36.53 18.05 12.66
C GLN A 782 35.22 17.27 12.87
N GLN A 783 34.08 17.96 12.96
CA GLN A 783 32.77 17.33 13.15
C GLN A 783 32.36 16.52 11.92
N LEU A 784 32.54 17.05 10.70
CA LEU A 784 32.35 16.27 9.47
C LEU A 784 33.21 15.01 9.44
N SER A 785 34.47 15.09 9.87
CA SER A 785 35.36 13.91 9.93
C SER A 785 34.89 12.85 10.93
N ILE A 786 34.19 13.25 12.00
CA ILE A 786 33.58 12.33 12.97
C ILE A 786 32.36 11.67 12.34
N GLU A 787 31.42 12.45 11.80
CA GLU A 787 30.22 11.96 11.12
C GLU A 787 30.60 10.97 10.00
N MET A 788 31.61 11.32 9.21
CA MET A 788 32.09 10.51 8.09
C MET A 788 32.53 9.08 8.45
N ARG A 789 32.97 8.86 9.69
CA ARG A 789 33.38 7.54 10.20
C ARG A 789 32.19 6.71 10.68
N LEU A 790 31.07 7.35 10.95
CA LEU A 790 29.84 6.71 11.34
C LEU A 790 29.06 6.33 10.06
N PRO A 791 28.29 5.24 10.10
CA PRO A 791 27.22 5.07 9.14
C PRO A 791 26.25 6.25 9.25
N GLY A 792 25.93 6.88 8.13
CA GLY A 792 25.20 8.14 8.09
C GLY A 792 24.74 8.51 6.69
N ILE A 793 23.83 9.48 6.60
CA ILE A 793 23.19 9.86 5.34
C ILE A 793 24.07 10.82 4.52
N VAL A 794 25.08 11.46 5.15
CA VAL A 794 26.00 12.38 4.45
C VAL A 794 26.67 11.67 3.26
N SER A 795 26.40 12.20 2.07
CA SER A 795 26.79 11.60 0.78
C SER A 795 27.84 12.42 0.02
N TYR A 796 28.46 11.81 -0.99
CA TYR A 796 29.38 12.52 -1.90
C TYR A 796 28.66 13.67 -2.61
N GLY A 797 27.47 13.40 -3.14
CA GLY A 797 26.62 14.38 -3.79
C GLY A 797 26.31 15.58 -2.91
N GLN A 798 25.93 15.32 -1.66
CA GLN A 798 25.61 16.37 -0.70
C GLN A 798 26.81 17.28 -0.42
N LEU A 799 27.97 16.71 -0.07
CA LEU A 799 29.16 17.53 0.21
C LEU A 799 29.66 18.28 -1.03
N LYS A 800 29.52 17.67 -2.22
CA LYS A 800 30.00 18.25 -3.47
C LYS A 800 29.11 19.37 -3.99
N LEU A 801 27.79 19.19 -3.99
CA LEU A 801 26.86 20.08 -4.68
C LEU A 801 26.18 21.10 -3.76
N MET A 802 25.79 20.69 -2.55
CA MET A 802 24.86 21.47 -1.74
C MET A 802 25.48 22.78 -1.23
N PRO A 803 24.71 23.90 -1.25
CA PRO A 803 25.18 25.22 -0.81
C PRO A 803 25.56 25.30 0.66
N TYR A 804 25.09 24.38 1.49
CA TYR A 804 25.38 24.35 2.93
C TYR A 804 26.89 24.33 3.23
N TRP A 805 27.66 23.72 2.33
CA TRP A 805 29.09 23.47 2.51
C TRP A 805 29.99 24.47 1.76
N ASP A 806 29.42 25.46 1.06
CA ASP A 806 30.17 26.49 0.35
C ASP A 806 31.27 27.17 1.19
N PRO A 807 31.04 27.50 2.48
CA PRO A 807 32.08 28.12 3.31
C PRO A 807 33.36 27.27 3.48
N LEU A 808 33.27 25.95 3.28
CA LEU A 808 34.38 25.01 3.41
C LEU A 808 35.09 24.71 2.09
N ARG A 809 34.49 25.04 0.93
CA ARG A 809 35.09 24.78 -0.38
C ARG A 809 36.44 25.48 -0.50
N GLY A 810 37.43 24.76 -1.03
CA GLY A 810 38.82 25.21 -1.10
C GLY A 810 39.64 25.02 0.19
N ASP A 811 39.04 24.60 1.32
CA ASP A 811 39.82 24.11 2.47
C ASP A 811 40.35 22.69 2.15
N PRO A 812 41.68 22.45 2.20
CA PRO A 812 42.25 21.15 1.85
C PRO A 812 41.71 19.97 2.66
N ARG A 813 41.28 20.21 3.91
CA ARG A 813 40.70 19.16 4.76
C ARG A 813 39.32 18.76 4.28
N PHE A 814 38.49 19.75 3.92
CA PHE A 814 37.17 19.51 3.35
C PHE A 814 37.26 18.80 2.00
N GLU A 815 38.14 19.25 1.10
CA GLU A 815 38.34 18.59 -0.19
C GLU A 815 38.80 17.12 -0.03
N LYS A 816 39.62 16.83 0.99
CA LYS A 816 40.01 15.46 1.33
C LYS A 816 38.81 14.62 1.81
N ILE A 817 37.92 15.20 2.61
CA ILE A 817 36.68 14.56 3.06
C ILE A 817 35.80 14.24 1.84
N VAL A 818 35.54 15.22 0.96
CA VAL A 818 34.77 15.03 -0.27
C VAL A 818 35.38 13.95 -1.16
N ALA A 819 36.70 14.00 -1.39
CA ALA A 819 37.41 13.02 -2.21
C ALA A 819 37.35 11.60 -1.61
N SER A 820 37.26 11.46 -0.29
CA SER A 820 37.14 10.15 0.36
C SER A 820 35.81 9.44 0.07
N LEU A 821 34.76 10.19 -0.26
CA LEU A 821 33.44 9.69 -0.64
C LEU A 821 33.24 9.54 -2.15
N ALA A 822 34.14 10.09 -2.96
CA ALA A 822 33.99 10.04 -4.40
C ALA A 822 33.86 8.57 -4.89
N PRO A 823 32.96 8.30 -5.86
CA PRO A 823 32.87 6.99 -6.48
C PRO A 823 34.25 6.53 -6.97
N LYS A 824 34.64 5.32 -6.59
CA LYS A 824 35.85 4.69 -7.13
C LYS A 824 35.56 4.33 -8.59
N LEU A 825 36.31 4.95 -9.50
CA LEU A 825 36.27 4.68 -10.95
C LEU A 825 36.73 3.25 -11.28
#